data_AF-A0A3D0CRP4-F1
#
_entry.id   AF-A0A3D0CRP4-F1
#
_cell.length_a   1.000
_cell.length_b   1.000
_cell.length_c   1.000
_cell.angle_alpha   90.00
_cell.angle_beta   90.00
_cell.angle_gamma   90.00
#
_symmetry.space_group_name_H-M   'P 1'
#
loop_
_entity.id
_entity.type
_entity.pdbx_description
1 polymer ?
#
loop_
_entity_poly.entity_id
_entity_poly.type
_entity_poly.pdbx_seq_one_letter_code
_entity_poly.pdbx_strand_id
1 'polypeptide(L)'
;FARRAQAAHADIIAAAGTCNAFMGAGDPYLPFRDVLGMLTGDVAPQVAAGTITREHARRLWHLVPHTVQALVEEGPDLLDVFVSRAALIRRAATAGSGGTEELRRLKELVARATGESGGLEQRQLLEQYRRVLQRVASQHPLLLLLDDLQWADAASINLLFHLGRRLSGSRILVLGAYRPSDISVGQLWSGAGHEQAHPLRPVVAELTRYSGDIQVNLDQIAAEEARRFVDAILDREPNRLGEQFRKALLRHTAGHALFTVELLRDMQERGALIQDPEGRWIEGETLDWEVLPARVEAVIRQRVDRLEEELRDILTAASVEGETFTAQIVAAVQHTEEQRVLRRLSRDLHQRHRLVREREEVDAAGRRLSRYQFNHVLFQHYLYQELSPGERRVLHGAVGAALEQLYEGRTDEIAAQLARHYTEAGEGARAVDYLLRAGDWARTLYAHQEAIDHYRWALSFLHQQGDPERAARTLVKLGLTYQIAFDFERARQAYDEGFALWQQAGGIRPATPPFPAPHPMRVDWRDPLTLDPTRAGNFWSAGIIGQLFSGLVELSPESDIVPDVAQTWEVLEGGRKYVFHLRDDVYWSDGTPVTAEDFEFAWKRALRTSGSSLASLLLHDVRGVSASYQGSITDPDQVGVCALNEATLAVELEEPTAHFPHVLAHPATYPVPKHVVEARGEIWANPETIVTNGPFTLESWQPGARMVFSRNPAYQGRFTGNLQRVELHLLTDPVRKLAMYEANELDVFRVWFLPAAELDRARQRHAEEYVSGPQITTLYVGFDASRPPFADRRVRRALVLATDREMHANVVHRGHFGPATGGFVPPGMPGHSPGIALPYDLDRAQQLLVEAGYPRGRGFPRVTLLVSDFRAQESEHLVAQWREHLGVEVKREIIETAISGEILREAQPSLFFNGWAADYSDPDSFLRVCVLSTLPGWRNEAYEQFVAEARRVTDQGKRMHLYRQADRILVEEAAIMPLTYPRVHLLMKPWMKRYPVSAMKAWFWKDVVLEQH
;
A
#
# COMPACT_ATOMS: atom_id res chain seq x y z
N PHE A 1 -28.70 13.75 -20.47
CA PHE A 1 -28.54 12.69 -21.49
C PHE A 1 -28.94 11.30 -20.99
N ALA A 2 -28.21 10.70 -20.04
CA ALA A 2 -28.40 9.31 -19.61
C ALA A 2 -29.84 8.90 -19.28
N ARG A 3 -30.59 9.74 -18.54
CA ARG A 3 -32.02 9.48 -18.25
C ARG A 3 -32.88 9.30 -19.52
N ARG A 4 -32.66 10.12 -20.55
CA ARG A 4 -33.38 9.99 -21.83
C ARG A 4 -32.97 8.74 -22.58
N ALA A 5 -31.68 8.41 -22.58
CA ALA A 5 -31.17 7.18 -23.18
C ALA A 5 -31.78 5.94 -22.51
N GLN A 6 -31.80 5.89 -21.17
CA GLN A 6 -32.38 4.79 -20.41
C GLN A 6 -33.91 4.69 -20.49
N ALA A 7 -34.59 5.79 -20.80
CA ALA A 7 -36.04 5.81 -21.06
C ALA A 7 -36.37 5.33 -22.47
N ALA A 8 -35.56 5.68 -23.47
CA ALA A 8 -35.70 5.20 -24.84
C ALA A 8 -35.23 3.75 -25.02
N HIS A 9 -34.22 3.35 -24.25
CA HIS A 9 -33.58 2.04 -24.29
C HIS A 9 -33.45 1.50 -22.87
N ALA A 10 -34.44 0.69 -22.47
CA ALA A 10 -34.57 0.20 -21.10
C ALA A 10 -33.42 -0.73 -20.67
N ASP A 11 -32.68 -1.29 -21.63
CA ASP A 11 -31.56 -2.21 -21.46
C ASP A 11 -30.23 -1.52 -21.15
N ILE A 12 -30.12 -0.19 -21.33
CA ILE A 12 -28.89 0.56 -21.05
C ILE A 12 -28.64 0.69 -19.53
N ILE A 13 -27.43 0.32 -19.12
CA ILE A 13 -26.90 0.59 -17.79
C ILE A 13 -25.96 1.79 -17.85
N ALA A 14 -26.21 2.80 -17.01
CA ALA A 14 -25.32 3.95 -16.86
C ALA A 14 -24.56 3.89 -15.54
N ALA A 15 -23.25 4.13 -15.58
CA ALA A 15 -22.38 4.29 -14.42
C ALA A 15 -21.54 5.57 -14.59
N ALA A 16 -21.27 6.27 -13.49
CA ALA A 16 -20.60 7.56 -13.51
C ALA A 16 -19.44 7.61 -12.52
N GLY A 17 -18.40 8.35 -12.88
CA GLY A 17 -17.28 8.67 -12.01
C GLY A 17 -16.94 10.15 -12.13
N THR A 18 -16.55 10.75 -11.02
CA THR A 18 -16.26 12.18 -10.96
C THR A 18 -14.81 12.39 -10.57
N CYS A 19 -14.06 13.08 -11.43
CA CYS A 19 -12.79 13.64 -11.00
C CYS A 19 -13.09 14.82 -10.08
N ASN A 20 -12.18 15.16 -9.18
CA ASN A 20 -12.37 16.34 -8.36
C ASN A 20 -11.04 17.05 -8.14
N ALA A 21 -11.09 18.37 -8.02
CA ALA A 21 -9.89 19.19 -7.82
C ALA A 21 -9.20 18.93 -6.47
N PHE A 22 -9.90 18.29 -5.52
CA PHE A 22 -9.52 18.23 -4.09
C PHE A 22 -8.90 16.90 -3.64
N MET A 23 -9.28 15.79 -4.28
CA MET A 23 -8.79 14.43 -4.07
C MET A 23 -8.23 13.80 -5.37
N GLY A 24 -8.80 14.11 -6.55
CA GLY A 24 -8.47 13.47 -7.83
C GLY A 24 -7.11 13.83 -8.43
N ALA A 25 -6.43 14.84 -7.88
CA ALA A 25 -5.08 15.21 -8.30
C ALA A 25 -3.97 14.34 -7.70
N GLY A 26 -4.29 13.50 -6.72
CA GLY A 26 -3.33 12.64 -6.03
C GLY A 26 -3.91 11.32 -5.50
N ASP A 27 -5.15 10.97 -5.87
CA ASP A 27 -5.77 9.67 -5.60
C ASP A 27 -5.91 8.87 -6.92
N PRO A 28 -4.97 7.95 -7.21
CA PRO A 28 -4.92 7.24 -8.48
C PRO A 28 -6.23 6.52 -8.84
N TYR A 29 -6.65 6.66 -10.10
CA TYR A 29 -7.80 5.96 -10.70
C TYR A 29 -9.19 6.35 -10.17
N LEU A 30 -9.34 7.37 -9.34
CA LEU A 30 -10.59 7.74 -8.66
C LEU A 30 -11.88 7.63 -9.50
N PRO A 31 -12.03 8.31 -10.66
CA PRO A 31 -13.27 8.23 -11.45
C PRO A 31 -13.61 6.81 -11.93
N PHE A 32 -12.61 5.96 -12.12
CA PHE A 32 -12.80 4.58 -12.53
C PHE A 32 -13.11 3.66 -11.35
N ARG A 33 -12.62 4.00 -10.15
CA ARG A 33 -13.02 3.36 -8.88
C ARG A 33 -14.51 3.64 -8.62
N ASP A 34 -14.97 4.86 -8.83
CA ASP A 34 -16.39 5.23 -8.74
C ASP A 34 -17.28 4.43 -9.72
N VAL A 35 -16.85 4.32 -10.98
CA VAL A 35 -17.59 3.56 -12.00
C VAL A 35 -17.76 2.10 -11.60
N LEU A 36 -16.68 1.43 -11.17
CA LEU A 36 -16.77 0.04 -10.70
C LEU A 36 -17.53 -0.07 -9.37
N GLY A 37 -17.42 0.92 -8.51
CA GLY A 37 -18.26 1.06 -7.32
C GLY A 37 -19.75 1.00 -7.69
N MET A 38 -20.20 1.87 -8.59
CA MET A 38 -21.60 1.90 -9.03
C MET A 38 -22.06 0.58 -9.66
N LEU A 39 -21.24 -0.02 -10.54
CA LEU A 39 -21.56 -1.30 -11.18
C LEU A 39 -21.61 -2.47 -10.18
N THR A 40 -20.92 -2.34 -9.04
CA THR A 40 -20.95 -3.30 -7.93
C THR A 40 -21.97 -2.94 -6.85
N GLY A 41 -22.88 -2.01 -7.13
CA GLY A 41 -24.02 -1.70 -6.27
C GLY A 41 -23.78 -0.57 -5.28
N ASP A 42 -22.69 0.18 -5.43
CA ASP A 42 -22.44 1.43 -4.70
C ASP A 42 -23.26 2.59 -5.26
N VAL A 43 -24.58 2.48 -5.08
CA VAL A 43 -25.55 3.39 -5.70
C VAL A 43 -26.31 4.24 -4.70
N ALA A 44 -26.14 3.95 -3.40
CA ALA A 44 -26.74 4.71 -2.31
C ALA A 44 -26.36 6.21 -2.36
N PRO A 45 -25.08 6.60 -2.61
CA PRO A 45 -24.70 8.01 -2.74
C PRO A 45 -25.47 8.74 -3.85
N GLN A 46 -25.72 8.06 -4.97
CA GLN A 46 -26.30 8.64 -6.18
C GLN A 46 -27.84 8.65 -6.14
N VAL A 47 -28.46 7.72 -5.40
CA VAL A 47 -29.90 7.73 -5.12
C VAL A 47 -30.25 8.83 -4.13
N ALA A 48 -29.49 8.94 -3.03
CA ALA A 48 -29.70 9.97 -2.01
C ALA A 48 -29.56 11.38 -2.61
N ALA A 49 -28.57 11.57 -3.48
CA ALA A 49 -28.34 12.84 -4.17
C ALA A 49 -29.30 13.13 -5.34
N GLY A 50 -30.24 12.22 -5.63
CA GLY A 50 -31.19 12.36 -6.74
C GLY A 50 -30.54 12.38 -8.14
N THR A 51 -29.27 11.99 -8.24
CA THR A 51 -28.53 11.92 -9.51
C THR A 51 -29.04 10.76 -10.36
N ILE A 52 -29.38 9.63 -9.74
CA ILE A 52 -30.02 8.47 -10.39
C ILE A 52 -31.40 8.20 -9.78
N THR A 53 -32.30 7.61 -10.58
CA THR A 53 -33.64 7.24 -10.10
C THR A 53 -33.60 5.94 -9.29
N ARG A 54 -34.62 5.68 -8.45
CA ARG A 54 -34.77 4.39 -7.76
C ARG A 54 -34.84 3.21 -8.72
N GLU A 55 -35.42 3.42 -9.90
CA GLU A 55 -35.47 2.42 -10.96
C GLU A 55 -34.07 2.13 -11.51
N HIS A 56 -33.25 3.15 -11.77
CA HIS A 56 -31.87 2.98 -12.20
C HIS A 56 -31.02 2.28 -11.13
N ALA A 57 -31.18 2.63 -9.86
CA ALA A 57 -30.50 1.92 -8.77
C ALA A 57 -30.89 0.44 -8.69
N ARG A 58 -32.17 0.11 -8.89
CA ARG A 58 -32.60 -1.29 -9.02
C ARG A 58 -31.94 -2.00 -10.19
N ARG A 59 -31.83 -1.34 -11.36
CA ARG A 59 -31.12 -1.92 -12.52
C ARG A 59 -29.65 -2.21 -12.19
N LEU A 60 -28.97 -1.30 -11.50
CA LEU A 60 -27.58 -1.51 -11.05
C LEU A 60 -27.48 -2.64 -10.00
N TRP A 61 -28.40 -2.72 -9.04
CA TRP A 61 -28.43 -3.83 -8.07
C TRP A 61 -28.67 -5.19 -8.72
N HIS A 62 -29.56 -5.28 -9.71
CA HIS A 62 -29.75 -6.52 -10.49
C HIS A 62 -28.52 -6.91 -11.32
N LEU A 63 -27.66 -5.94 -11.66
CA LEU A 63 -26.41 -6.18 -12.36
C LEU A 63 -25.28 -6.65 -11.44
N VAL A 64 -25.39 -6.44 -10.12
CA VAL A 64 -24.31 -6.75 -9.15
C VAL A 64 -23.82 -8.20 -9.27
N PRO A 65 -24.68 -9.24 -9.30
CA PRO A 65 -24.21 -10.62 -9.43
C PRO A 65 -23.35 -10.84 -10.69
N HIS A 66 -23.76 -10.23 -11.80
CA HIS A 66 -23.07 -10.33 -13.09
C HIS A 66 -21.76 -9.53 -13.11
N THR A 67 -21.75 -8.33 -12.51
CA THR A 67 -20.52 -7.52 -12.41
C THR A 67 -19.52 -8.16 -11.46
N VAL A 68 -19.98 -8.71 -10.33
CA VAL A 68 -19.10 -9.44 -9.41
C VAL A 68 -18.56 -10.69 -10.09
N GLN A 69 -19.40 -11.45 -10.82
CA GLN A 69 -18.92 -12.57 -11.62
C GLN A 69 -17.87 -12.12 -12.65
N ALA A 70 -18.11 -11.02 -13.36
CA ALA A 70 -17.13 -10.46 -14.30
C ALA A 70 -15.83 -10.04 -13.60
N LEU A 71 -15.90 -9.40 -12.43
CA LEU A 71 -14.71 -9.05 -11.65
C LEU A 71 -13.93 -10.29 -11.20
N VAL A 72 -14.63 -11.33 -10.77
CA VAL A 72 -14.02 -12.58 -10.32
C VAL A 72 -13.38 -13.34 -11.49
N GLU A 73 -14.04 -13.38 -12.66
CA GLU A 73 -13.59 -14.12 -13.84
C GLU A 73 -12.53 -13.37 -14.66
N GLU A 74 -12.68 -12.05 -14.83
CA GLU A 74 -11.94 -11.27 -15.83
C GLU A 74 -11.01 -10.22 -15.22
N GLY A 75 -11.18 -9.88 -13.94
CA GLY A 75 -10.45 -8.80 -13.28
C GLY A 75 -10.21 -8.96 -11.78
N PRO A 76 -9.64 -10.09 -11.30
CA PRO A 76 -9.41 -10.32 -9.87
C PRO A 76 -8.45 -9.30 -9.24
N ASP A 77 -7.53 -8.71 -10.00
CA ASP A 77 -6.59 -7.70 -9.50
C ASP A 77 -7.21 -6.29 -9.39
N LEU A 78 -8.44 -6.11 -9.86
CA LEU A 78 -9.22 -4.89 -9.58
C LEU A 78 -9.77 -4.89 -8.15
N LEU A 79 -9.78 -6.04 -7.47
CA LEU A 79 -10.22 -6.15 -6.08
C LEU A 79 -9.16 -5.56 -5.14
N ASP A 80 -9.60 -4.72 -4.20
CA ASP A 80 -8.79 -3.93 -3.27
C ASP A 80 -7.90 -2.85 -3.92
N VAL A 81 -7.83 -2.77 -5.26
CA VAL A 81 -7.30 -1.61 -6.01
C VAL A 81 -8.44 -0.67 -6.41
N PHE A 82 -9.49 -1.20 -7.07
CA PHE A 82 -10.65 -0.43 -7.51
C PHE A 82 -11.88 -0.63 -6.65
N VAL A 83 -12.10 -1.83 -6.14
CA VAL A 83 -13.27 -2.16 -5.31
C VAL A 83 -12.86 -3.03 -4.14
N SER A 84 -13.12 -2.55 -2.92
CA SER A 84 -12.80 -3.31 -1.70
C SER A 84 -13.61 -4.61 -1.60
N ARG A 85 -12.94 -5.74 -1.34
CA ARG A 85 -13.59 -7.03 -1.10
C ARG A 85 -14.54 -6.99 0.10
N ALA A 86 -14.10 -6.34 1.18
CA ALA A 86 -14.92 -6.18 2.38
C ALA A 86 -16.18 -5.35 2.08
N ALA A 87 -16.06 -4.28 1.28
CA ALA A 87 -17.21 -3.48 0.87
C ALA A 87 -18.18 -4.28 -0.01
N LEU A 88 -17.68 -5.05 -0.96
CA LEU A 88 -18.45 -5.96 -1.80
C LEU A 88 -19.26 -6.97 -0.98
N ILE A 89 -18.63 -7.62 0.00
CA ILE A 89 -19.30 -8.61 0.87
C ILE A 89 -20.38 -7.92 1.74
N ARG A 90 -20.09 -6.73 2.28
CA ARG A 90 -21.09 -5.96 3.06
C ARG A 90 -22.29 -5.54 2.21
N ARG A 91 -22.06 -5.02 1.01
CA ARG A 91 -23.14 -4.60 0.08
C ARG A 91 -24.01 -5.77 -0.33
N ALA A 92 -23.41 -6.93 -0.55
CA ALA A 92 -24.14 -8.14 -0.82
C ALA A 92 -25.03 -8.57 0.36
N ALA A 93 -24.53 -8.42 1.59
CA ALA A 93 -25.29 -8.73 2.80
C ALA A 93 -26.46 -7.75 3.03
N THR A 94 -26.33 -6.49 2.62
CA THR A 94 -27.39 -5.47 2.75
C THR A 94 -28.39 -5.45 1.58
N ALA A 95 -28.03 -5.98 0.40
CA ALA A 95 -28.87 -5.94 -0.81
C ALA A 95 -30.12 -6.85 -0.78
N GLY A 96 -30.24 -7.77 0.18
CA GLY A 96 -31.52 -8.29 0.70
C GLY A 96 -32.67 -8.61 -0.29
N SER A 97 -32.38 -9.12 -1.49
CA SER A 97 -33.41 -9.51 -2.48
C SER A 97 -33.00 -10.70 -3.37
N GLY A 98 -31.92 -11.39 -3.00
CA GLY A 98 -31.48 -12.67 -3.52
C GLY A 98 -31.35 -13.65 -2.36
N GLY A 99 -31.77 -14.91 -2.54
CA GLY A 99 -31.80 -15.90 -1.46
C GLY A 99 -30.45 -16.07 -0.74
N THR A 100 -30.47 -16.64 0.46
CA THR A 100 -29.28 -17.01 1.25
C THR A 100 -28.19 -17.72 0.44
N GLU A 101 -28.59 -18.41 -0.62
CA GLU A 101 -27.75 -19.12 -1.59
C GLU A 101 -26.95 -18.20 -2.53
N GLU A 102 -27.50 -17.07 -2.99
CA GLU A 102 -26.78 -16.11 -3.84
C GLU A 102 -25.73 -15.35 -3.05
N LEU A 103 -26.04 -15.00 -1.79
CA LEU A 103 -25.07 -14.40 -0.88
C LEU A 103 -23.94 -15.38 -0.52
N ARG A 104 -24.28 -16.65 -0.31
CA ARG A 104 -23.31 -17.73 -0.12
C ARG A 104 -22.43 -17.90 -1.35
N ARG A 105 -23.03 -17.98 -2.54
CA ARG A 105 -22.32 -18.08 -3.83
C ARG A 105 -21.47 -16.85 -4.11
N LEU A 106 -21.89 -15.64 -3.72
CA LEU A 106 -21.09 -14.43 -3.87
C LEU A 106 -19.90 -14.40 -2.90
N LYS A 107 -20.11 -14.82 -1.64
CA LYS A 107 -19.01 -15.01 -0.68
C LYS A 107 -18.02 -16.06 -1.19
N GLU A 108 -18.51 -17.16 -1.74
CA GLU A 108 -17.70 -18.20 -2.38
C GLU A 108 -17.00 -17.70 -3.64
N LEU A 109 -17.64 -16.89 -4.49
CA LEU A 109 -17.05 -16.32 -5.70
C LEU A 109 -15.98 -15.29 -5.36
N VAL A 110 -16.21 -14.40 -4.39
CA VAL A 110 -15.19 -13.45 -3.88
C VAL A 110 -14.06 -14.21 -3.17
N ALA A 111 -14.39 -15.31 -2.49
CA ALA A 111 -13.42 -16.24 -1.90
C ALA A 111 -12.80 -17.23 -2.90
N ARG A 112 -13.21 -17.22 -4.19
CA ARG A 112 -12.64 -17.98 -5.34
C ARG A 112 -11.90 -17.09 -6.34
N ALA A 113 -12.22 -15.78 -6.42
CA ALA A 113 -11.44 -14.72 -7.09
C ALA A 113 -10.02 -14.57 -6.53
N THR A 114 -9.85 -15.25 -5.43
CA THR A 114 -8.64 -15.65 -4.78
C THR A 114 -7.68 -16.37 -5.74
N GLY A 115 -8.13 -17.02 -6.82
CA GLY A 115 -7.29 -17.53 -7.91
C GLY A 115 -7.25 -16.62 -9.15
N GLU A 116 -6.05 -16.38 -9.68
CA GLU A 116 -5.69 -15.68 -10.94
C GLU A 116 -5.27 -14.21 -10.81
N SER A 117 -4.75 -13.80 -9.64
CA SER A 117 -4.12 -12.49 -9.49
C SER A 117 -2.85 -12.37 -10.35
N GLY A 118 -2.98 -12.14 -11.65
CA GLY A 118 -1.86 -11.85 -12.52
C GLY A 118 -1.42 -10.39 -12.35
N GLY A 119 -0.12 -10.19 -12.16
CA GLY A 119 0.64 -8.93 -12.08
C GLY A 119 -0.11 -7.62 -12.14
N LEU A 120 0.10 -6.74 -11.15
CA LEU A 120 -0.34 -5.37 -11.23
C LEU A 120 0.76 -4.67 -12.02
N GLU A 121 0.86 -5.00 -13.32
CA GLU A 121 1.20 -3.97 -14.28
C GLU A 121 0.04 -3.02 -14.30
N GLN A 122 0.32 -1.72 -14.35
CA GLN A 122 -0.67 -0.74 -14.77
C GLN A 122 -1.38 -1.29 -16.02
N ARG A 123 -0.64 -1.77 -17.03
CA ARG A 123 -1.19 -2.36 -18.26
C ARG A 123 -2.14 -3.55 -18.05
N GLN A 124 -1.83 -4.52 -17.18
CA GLN A 124 -2.72 -5.65 -16.90
C GLN A 124 -3.94 -5.21 -16.09
N LEU A 125 -3.76 -4.31 -15.13
CA LEU A 125 -4.84 -3.67 -14.41
C LEU A 125 -5.79 -2.94 -15.40
N LEU A 126 -5.25 -2.19 -16.36
CA LEU A 126 -6.05 -1.54 -17.41
C LEU A 126 -6.75 -2.59 -18.31
N GLU A 127 -6.08 -3.69 -18.63
CA GLU A 127 -6.60 -4.78 -19.44
C GLU A 127 -7.72 -5.56 -18.73
N GLN A 128 -7.58 -5.85 -17.44
CA GLN A 128 -8.63 -6.44 -16.62
C GLN A 128 -9.82 -5.52 -16.48
N TYR A 129 -9.59 -4.23 -16.22
CA TYR A 129 -10.66 -3.23 -16.19
C TYR A 129 -11.45 -3.24 -17.51
N ARG A 130 -10.75 -3.26 -18.64
CA ARG A 130 -11.35 -3.39 -19.98
C ARG A 130 -12.16 -4.68 -20.12
N ARG A 131 -11.60 -5.85 -19.75
CA ARG A 131 -12.29 -7.15 -19.87
C ARG A 131 -13.55 -7.22 -19.01
N VAL A 132 -13.49 -6.71 -17.77
CA VAL A 132 -14.66 -6.61 -16.88
C VAL A 132 -15.74 -5.76 -17.53
N LEU A 133 -15.41 -4.57 -18.04
CA LEU A 133 -16.39 -3.73 -18.73
C LEU A 133 -16.98 -4.42 -19.96
N GLN A 134 -16.18 -5.11 -20.78
CA GLN A 134 -16.68 -5.84 -21.95
C GLN A 134 -17.59 -7.01 -21.56
N ARG A 135 -17.23 -7.74 -20.51
CA ARG A 135 -18.01 -8.86 -19.99
C ARG A 135 -19.38 -8.37 -19.52
N VAL A 136 -19.42 -7.29 -18.74
CA VAL A 136 -20.67 -6.64 -18.34
C VAL A 136 -21.43 -6.12 -19.57
N ALA A 137 -20.74 -5.49 -20.52
CA ALA A 137 -21.34 -4.93 -21.73
C ALA A 137 -21.91 -5.97 -22.70
N SER A 138 -21.47 -7.24 -22.60
CA SER A 138 -22.00 -8.34 -23.40
C SER A 138 -23.46 -8.67 -23.07
N GLN A 139 -23.90 -8.34 -21.84
CA GLN A 139 -25.27 -8.56 -21.39
C GLN A 139 -26.13 -7.31 -21.53
N HIS A 140 -25.58 -6.15 -21.17
CA HIS A 140 -26.28 -4.87 -21.19
C HIS A 140 -25.41 -3.79 -21.81
N PRO A 141 -25.91 -2.96 -22.76
CA PRO A 141 -25.14 -1.82 -23.24
C PRO A 141 -24.76 -0.88 -22.09
N LEU A 142 -23.47 -0.50 -22.03
CA LEU A 142 -22.95 0.38 -20.98
C LEU A 142 -22.81 1.82 -21.46
N LEU A 143 -23.23 2.75 -20.62
CA LEU A 143 -22.97 4.17 -20.74
C LEU A 143 -22.09 4.62 -19.56
N LEU A 144 -20.82 4.90 -19.83
CA LEU A 144 -19.88 5.38 -18.82
C LEU A 144 -19.77 6.90 -18.90
N LEU A 145 -20.04 7.59 -17.79
CA LEU A 145 -20.00 9.04 -17.69
C LEU A 145 -18.83 9.45 -16.81
N LEU A 146 -17.81 10.08 -17.39
CA LEU A 146 -16.67 10.60 -16.65
C LEU A 146 -16.77 12.12 -16.62
N ASP A 147 -17.01 12.67 -15.43
CA ASP A 147 -17.16 14.11 -15.25
C ASP A 147 -15.86 14.76 -14.75
N ASP A 148 -15.74 16.05 -15.03
CA ASP A 148 -14.63 16.91 -14.62
C ASP A 148 -13.21 16.38 -14.98
N LEU A 149 -13.04 15.79 -16.17
CA LEU A 149 -11.75 15.20 -16.59
C LEU A 149 -10.55 16.18 -16.62
N GLN A 150 -10.78 17.49 -16.53
CA GLN A 150 -9.72 18.48 -16.29
C GLN A 150 -9.04 18.33 -14.92
N TRP A 151 -9.56 17.49 -14.03
CA TRP A 151 -8.98 17.17 -12.72
C TRP A 151 -8.53 15.71 -12.59
N ALA A 152 -8.43 14.97 -13.69
CA ALA A 152 -8.02 13.57 -13.66
C ALA A 152 -6.50 13.44 -13.50
N ASP A 153 -6.06 12.52 -12.63
CA ASP A 153 -4.66 12.11 -12.49
C ASP A 153 -4.11 11.39 -13.73
N ALA A 154 -2.78 11.26 -13.80
CA ALA A 154 -2.10 10.63 -14.93
C ALA A 154 -2.48 9.15 -15.07
N ALA A 155 -2.57 8.41 -13.98
CA ALA A 155 -3.01 7.02 -13.97
C ALA A 155 -4.46 6.85 -14.49
N SER A 156 -5.40 7.71 -14.10
CA SER A 156 -6.76 7.76 -14.65
C SER A 156 -6.77 8.08 -16.15
N ILE A 157 -5.99 9.06 -16.60
CA ILE A 157 -5.92 9.43 -18.02
C ILE A 157 -5.31 8.30 -18.86
N ASN A 158 -4.32 7.58 -18.32
CA ASN A 158 -3.76 6.39 -18.97
C ASN A 158 -4.81 5.27 -19.10
N LEU A 159 -5.63 5.05 -18.07
CA LEU A 159 -6.77 4.12 -18.15
C LEU A 159 -7.78 4.55 -19.21
N LEU A 160 -8.16 5.83 -19.24
CA LEU A 160 -9.05 6.37 -20.27
C LEU A 160 -8.51 6.13 -21.69
N PHE A 161 -7.22 6.42 -21.89
CA PHE A 161 -6.55 6.22 -23.16
C PHE A 161 -6.54 4.74 -23.59
N HIS A 162 -6.22 3.84 -22.65
CA HIS A 162 -6.24 2.39 -22.90
C HIS A 162 -7.63 1.88 -23.29
N LEU A 163 -8.66 2.31 -22.58
CA LEU A 163 -10.05 1.98 -22.90
C LEU A 163 -10.45 2.51 -24.27
N GLY A 164 -10.18 3.78 -24.56
CA GLY A 164 -10.54 4.41 -25.83
C GLY A 164 -9.95 3.71 -27.06
N ARG A 165 -8.75 3.13 -26.95
CA ARG A 165 -8.11 2.38 -28.05
C ARG A 165 -8.65 0.95 -28.24
N ARG A 166 -9.25 0.36 -27.21
CA ARG A 166 -9.53 -1.09 -27.17
C ARG A 166 -10.99 -1.47 -26.91
N LEU A 167 -11.88 -0.50 -26.76
CA LEU A 167 -13.32 -0.73 -26.64
C LEU A 167 -14.07 -0.77 -27.97
N SER A 168 -13.38 -0.53 -29.10
CA SER A 168 -13.96 -0.65 -30.44
C SER A 168 -14.67 -2.00 -30.63
N GLY A 169 -15.91 -1.97 -31.13
CA GLY A 169 -16.76 -3.16 -31.32
C GLY A 169 -17.51 -3.64 -30.06
N SER A 170 -17.34 -2.98 -28.91
CA SER A 170 -18.09 -3.29 -27.68
C SER A 170 -19.34 -2.43 -27.58
N ARG A 171 -20.38 -2.90 -26.87
CA ARG A 171 -21.62 -2.13 -26.59
C ARG A 171 -21.41 -1.13 -25.46
N ILE A 172 -20.36 -0.30 -25.56
CA ILE A 172 -19.94 0.64 -24.52
C ILE A 172 -19.79 2.02 -25.16
N LEU A 173 -20.46 3.01 -24.58
CA LEU A 173 -20.27 4.42 -24.89
C LEU A 173 -19.62 5.09 -23.68
N VAL A 174 -18.46 5.72 -23.88
CA VAL A 174 -17.79 6.55 -22.87
C VAL A 174 -18.04 8.01 -23.22
N LEU A 175 -18.61 8.77 -22.29
CA LEU A 175 -18.76 10.22 -22.40
C LEU A 175 -17.90 10.88 -21.34
N GLY A 176 -16.92 11.66 -21.80
CA GLY A 176 -16.10 12.50 -20.94
C GLY A 176 -16.56 13.96 -21.02
N ALA A 177 -16.79 14.60 -19.88
CA ALA A 177 -17.02 16.03 -19.79
C ALA A 177 -15.77 16.71 -19.23
N TYR A 178 -15.35 17.79 -19.87
CA TYR A 178 -14.23 18.62 -19.41
C TYR A 178 -14.36 20.06 -19.89
N ARG A 179 -13.61 20.95 -19.26
CA ARG A 179 -13.55 22.38 -19.62
C ARG A 179 -12.34 22.65 -20.52
N PRO A 180 -12.54 23.07 -21.79
CA PRO A 180 -11.43 23.29 -22.71
C PRO A 180 -10.43 24.35 -22.22
N SER A 181 -10.89 25.39 -21.52
CA SER A 181 -10.04 26.44 -20.95
C SER A 181 -9.02 25.89 -19.95
N ASP A 182 -9.45 24.95 -19.10
CA ASP A 182 -8.70 24.47 -17.93
C ASP A 182 -7.61 23.48 -18.32
N ILE A 183 -7.73 22.85 -19.50
CA ILE A 183 -6.70 22.00 -20.09
C ILE A 183 -5.76 22.75 -21.06
N SER A 184 -6.12 24.00 -21.42
CA SER A 184 -5.39 24.83 -22.38
C SER A 184 -4.37 25.74 -21.68
N VAL A 185 -4.74 26.28 -20.53
CA VAL A 185 -3.85 27.00 -19.62
C VAL A 185 -3.31 25.95 -18.67
N GLY A 186 -2.05 25.53 -18.82
CA GLY A 186 -1.45 24.60 -17.87
C GLY A 186 -1.52 25.21 -16.47
N GLN A 187 -2.49 24.80 -15.65
CA GLN A 187 -2.52 25.23 -14.27
C GLN A 187 -1.35 24.57 -13.54
N LEU A 188 -0.75 25.33 -12.61
CA LEU A 188 0.35 24.93 -11.73
C LEU A 188 -0.07 23.71 -10.89
N TRP A 189 0.03 22.53 -11.47
CA TRP A 189 -0.40 21.25 -10.90
C TRP A 189 0.71 20.54 -10.12
N SER A 190 1.89 21.12 -10.11
CA SER A 190 2.96 20.73 -9.22
C SER A 190 3.52 21.99 -8.59
N GLY A 191 3.82 21.95 -7.30
CA GLY A 191 4.69 22.95 -6.65
C GLY A 191 6.10 23.05 -7.28
N ALA A 192 6.33 22.37 -8.41
CA ALA A 192 7.54 22.33 -9.20
C ALA A 192 7.38 23.10 -10.53
N GLY A 193 6.87 24.35 -10.50
CA GLY A 193 7.16 25.43 -11.45
C GLY A 193 7.30 25.13 -12.95
N HIS A 194 6.62 24.13 -13.52
CA HIS A 194 6.76 23.75 -14.93
C HIS A 194 5.40 23.83 -15.64
N GLU A 195 5.33 24.66 -16.68
CA GLU A 195 4.24 24.75 -17.64
C GLU A 195 4.17 23.46 -18.47
N GLN A 196 3.61 22.38 -17.91
CA GLN A 196 3.28 21.19 -18.68
C GLN A 196 1.82 21.23 -19.15
N ALA A 197 1.60 20.88 -20.42
CA ALA A 197 0.26 20.73 -20.97
C ALA A 197 -0.48 19.59 -20.26
N HIS A 198 -1.76 19.80 -19.96
CA HIS A 198 -2.57 18.82 -19.22
C HIS A 198 -2.58 17.44 -19.94
N PRO A 199 -2.37 16.32 -19.22
CA PRO A 199 -2.22 14.97 -19.81
C PRO A 199 -3.43 14.51 -20.65
N LEU A 200 -4.62 15.04 -20.39
CA LEU A 200 -5.83 14.77 -21.19
C LEU A 200 -5.71 15.25 -22.64
N ARG A 201 -4.97 16.35 -22.90
CA ARG A 201 -4.88 16.97 -24.23
C ARG A 201 -4.31 16.04 -25.30
N PRO A 202 -3.13 15.40 -25.12
CA PRO A 202 -2.62 14.44 -26.10
C PRO A 202 -3.53 13.22 -26.25
N VAL A 203 -4.18 12.76 -25.17
CA VAL A 203 -5.13 11.63 -25.22
C VAL A 203 -6.35 11.96 -26.07
N VAL A 204 -6.97 13.12 -25.87
CA VAL A 204 -8.13 13.56 -26.67
C VAL A 204 -7.75 13.70 -28.15
N ALA A 205 -6.57 14.27 -28.45
CA ALA A 205 -6.08 14.39 -29.82
C ALA A 205 -5.91 13.00 -30.48
N GLU A 206 -5.32 12.06 -29.76
CA GLU A 206 -5.09 10.70 -30.26
C GLU A 206 -6.41 9.92 -30.43
N LEU A 207 -7.36 10.04 -29.50
CA LEU A 207 -8.68 9.42 -29.63
C LEU A 207 -9.48 10.00 -30.81
N THR A 208 -9.37 11.31 -31.05
CA THR A 208 -9.95 11.98 -32.23
C THR A 208 -9.33 11.43 -33.51
N ARG A 209 -8.02 11.19 -33.52
CA ARG A 209 -7.33 10.56 -34.66
C ARG A 209 -7.83 9.14 -34.94
N TYR A 210 -8.11 8.35 -33.92
CA TYR A 210 -8.60 6.98 -34.07
C TYR A 210 -10.08 6.87 -34.44
N SER A 211 -10.92 7.76 -33.89
CA SER A 211 -12.39 7.61 -33.90
C SER A 211 -13.11 8.69 -34.71
N GLY A 212 -12.37 9.63 -35.33
CA GLY A 212 -12.93 10.76 -36.07
C GLY A 212 -13.38 11.88 -35.14
N ASP A 213 -14.43 12.62 -35.54
CA ASP A 213 -14.97 13.69 -34.71
C ASP A 213 -15.75 13.12 -33.52
N ILE A 214 -15.10 13.16 -32.36
CA ILE A 214 -15.63 12.66 -31.07
C ILE A 214 -16.01 13.79 -30.11
N GLN A 215 -15.85 15.05 -30.51
CA GLN A 215 -16.03 16.19 -29.63
C GLN A 215 -17.37 16.88 -29.90
N VAL A 216 -18.14 17.12 -28.85
CA VAL A 216 -19.34 17.95 -28.91
C VAL A 216 -19.04 19.26 -28.21
N ASN A 217 -18.85 20.33 -28.98
CA ASN A 217 -18.64 21.66 -28.42
C ASN A 217 -20.00 22.28 -28.05
N LEU A 218 -20.30 22.31 -26.74
CA LEU A 218 -21.55 22.86 -26.23
C LEU A 218 -21.65 24.39 -26.41
N ASP A 219 -20.52 25.11 -26.55
CA ASP A 219 -20.53 26.56 -26.74
C ASP A 219 -21.04 26.96 -28.15
N GLN A 220 -20.87 26.09 -29.15
CA GLN A 220 -21.28 26.37 -30.53
C GLN A 220 -22.76 26.05 -30.80
N ILE A 221 -23.39 25.22 -29.95
CA ILE A 221 -24.80 24.79 -30.08
C ILE A 221 -25.75 25.74 -29.30
N ALA A 222 -25.18 26.66 -28.51
CA ALA A 222 -25.85 27.34 -27.42
C ALA A 222 -27.11 28.15 -27.79
N ALA A 223 -27.23 28.82 -28.95
CA ALA A 223 -28.32 29.78 -29.15
C ALA A 223 -29.73 29.16 -29.24
N GLU A 224 -29.91 28.09 -30.03
CA GLU A 224 -31.22 27.41 -30.14
C GLU A 224 -31.52 26.52 -28.94
N GLU A 225 -30.50 25.87 -28.36
CA GLU A 225 -30.67 25.03 -27.17
C GLU A 225 -30.87 25.84 -25.89
N ALA A 226 -30.22 27.00 -25.74
CA ALA A 226 -30.46 27.93 -24.64
C ALA A 226 -31.93 28.37 -24.60
N ARG A 227 -32.52 28.63 -25.77
CA ARG A 227 -33.94 28.96 -25.87
C ARG A 227 -34.80 27.78 -25.44
N ARG A 228 -34.56 26.58 -25.97
CA ARG A 228 -35.29 25.36 -25.57
C ARG A 228 -35.16 25.07 -24.07
N PHE A 229 -33.99 25.33 -23.48
CA PHE A 229 -33.75 25.16 -22.06
C PHE A 229 -34.56 26.16 -21.23
N VAL A 230 -34.54 27.45 -21.59
CA VAL A 230 -35.36 28.49 -20.95
C VAL A 230 -36.84 28.13 -21.03
N ASP A 231 -37.31 27.71 -22.20
CA ASP A 231 -38.71 27.33 -22.37
C ASP A 231 -39.06 26.12 -21.51
N ALA A 232 -38.26 25.06 -21.61
CA ALA A 232 -38.46 23.84 -20.84
C ALA A 232 -38.40 24.07 -19.33
N ILE A 233 -37.60 25.01 -18.82
CA ILE A 233 -37.49 25.27 -17.38
C ILE A 233 -38.69 26.03 -16.84
N LEU A 234 -39.17 27.03 -17.58
CA LEU A 234 -40.37 27.78 -17.22
C LEU A 234 -41.60 26.87 -17.26
N ASP A 235 -41.70 26.01 -18.27
CA ASP A 235 -42.84 25.11 -18.48
C ASP A 235 -42.86 23.91 -17.52
N ARG A 236 -41.88 23.76 -16.62
CA ARG A 236 -41.94 22.77 -15.52
C ARG A 236 -43.00 23.12 -14.49
N GLU A 237 -43.33 24.40 -14.36
CA GLU A 237 -44.33 24.89 -13.43
C GLU A 237 -45.43 25.62 -14.21
N PRO A 238 -46.70 25.51 -13.77
CA PRO A 238 -47.78 26.28 -14.37
C PRO A 238 -47.40 27.77 -14.38
N ASN A 239 -47.38 28.40 -15.56
CA ASN A 239 -46.99 29.79 -15.71
C ASN A 239 -47.81 30.48 -16.82
N ARG A 240 -47.87 31.81 -16.80
CA ARG A 240 -48.35 32.66 -17.90
C ARG A 240 -47.26 33.64 -18.34
N LEU A 241 -46.00 33.20 -18.31
CA LEU A 241 -44.85 34.02 -18.69
C LEU A 241 -44.72 34.03 -20.21
N GLY A 242 -45.00 35.19 -20.80
CA GLY A 242 -45.10 35.37 -22.25
C GLY A 242 -43.75 35.37 -22.97
N GLU A 243 -43.82 35.49 -24.30
CA GLU A 243 -42.64 35.51 -25.18
C GLU A 243 -41.62 36.62 -24.84
N GLN A 244 -42.09 37.77 -24.37
CA GLN A 244 -41.22 38.89 -24.01
C GLN A 244 -40.35 38.54 -22.80
N PHE A 245 -40.94 37.99 -21.73
CA PHE A 245 -40.22 37.50 -20.56
C PHE A 245 -39.19 36.43 -20.94
N ARG A 246 -39.58 35.44 -21.76
CA ARG A 246 -38.69 34.36 -22.20
C ARG A 246 -37.48 34.86 -22.99
N LYS A 247 -37.68 35.86 -23.86
CA LYS A 247 -36.59 36.51 -24.60
C LYS A 247 -35.69 37.36 -23.69
N ALA A 248 -36.28 38.09 -22.75
CA ALA A 248 -35.53 38.89 -21.78
C ALA A 248 -34.66 37.99 -20.90
N LEU A 249 -35.22 36.90 -20.38
CA LEU A 249 -34.50 35.91 -19.59
C LEU A 249 -33.34 35.30 -20.37
N LEU A 250 -33.59 34.83 -21.60
CA LEU A 250 -32.56 34.27 -22.47
C LEU A 250 -31.44 35.28 -22.76
N ARG A 251 -31.77 36.54 -23.03
CA ARG A 251 -30.79 37.61 -23.28
C ARG A 251 -29.94 37.89 -22.03
N HIS A 252 -30.57 37.91 -20.86
CA HIS A 252 -29.91 38.23 -19.60
C HIS A 252 -29.00 37.10 -19.13
N THR A 253 -29.38 35.85 -19.37
CA THR A 253 -28.64 34.68 -18.87
C THR A 253 -27.74 34.03 -19.91
N ALA A 254 -27.88 34.42 -21.18
CA ALA A 254 -27.31 33.74 -22.35
C ALA A 254 -27.62 32.23 -22.39
N GLY A 255 -28.67 31.78 -21.68
CA GLY A 255 -28.98 30.36 -21.53
C GLY A 255 -28.14 29.60 -20.52
N HIS A 256 -27.26 30.26 -19.76
CA HIS A 256 -26.44 29.60 -18.75
C HIS A 256 -27.34 28.96 -17.70
N ALA A 257 -27.28 27.63 -17.56
CA ALA A 257 -28.28 26.85 -16.85
C ALA A 257 -28.40 27.24 -15.37
N LEU A 258 -27.26 27.35 -14.67
CA LEU A 258 -27.24 27.79 -13.27
C LEU A 258 -27.76 29.22 -13.14
N PHE A 259 -27.34 30.12 -14.03
CA PHE A 259 -27.70 31.53 -13.92
C PHE A 259 -29.20 31.72 -14.15
N THR A 260 -29.76 31.01 -15.12
CA THR A 260 -31.19 31.04 -15.45
C THR A 260 -32.03 30.52 -14.29
N VAL A 261 -31.69 29.36 -13.72
CA VAL A 261 -32.44 28.77 -12.60
C VAL A 261 -32.35 29.65 -11.36
N GLU A 262 -31.17 30.19 -11.07
CA GLU A 262 -30.93 30.99 -9.88
C GLU A 262 -31.56 32.38 -9.99
N LEU A 263 -31.55 32.99 -11.17
CA LEU A 263 -32.23 34.25 -11.43
C LEU A 263 -33.76 34.11 -11.32
N LEU A 264 -34.34 33.02 -11.82
CA LEU A 264 -35.78 32.76 -11.67
C LEU A 264 -36.19 32.57 -10.21
N ARG A 265 -35.40 31.83 -9.43
CA ARG A 265 -35.64 31.67 -7.99
C ARG A 265 -35.54 33.00 -7.26
N ASP A 266 -34.54 33.81 -7.60
CA ASP A 266 -34.39 35.15 -7.03
C ASP A 266 -35.63 36.01 -7.28
N MET A 267 -36.15 35.98 -8.51
CA MET A 267 -37.39 36.69 -8.85
C MET A 267 -38.59 36.18 -8.04
N GLN A 268 -38.72 34.86 -7.87
CA GLN A 268 -39.80 34.25 -7.06
C GLN A 268 -39.71 34.66 -5.58
N GLU A 269 -38.51 34.63 -4.99
CA GLU A 269 -38.28 34.98 -3.59
C GLU A 269 -38.52 36.48 -3.31
N ARG A 270 -38.18 37.35 -4.26
CA ARG A 270 -38.38 38.81 -4.15
C ARG A 270 -39.79 39.27 -4.54
N GLY A 271 -40.64 38.36 -5.00
CA GLY A 271 -41.98 38.68 -5.51
C GLY A 271 -41.99 39.38 -6.87
N ALA A 272 -40.86 39.39 -7.59
CA ALA A 272 -40.81 39.81 -8.99
C ALA A 272 -41.46 38.76 -9.92
N LEU A 273 -41.59 37.52 -9.45
CA LEU A 273 -42.54 36.54 -9.95
C LEU A 273 -43.51 36.17 -8.82
N ILE A 274 -44.81 36.18 -9.09
CA ILE A 274 -45.86 35.82 -8.12
C ILE A 274 -46.78 34.75 -8.71
N GLN A 275 -47.51 34.02 -7.86
CA GLN A 275 -48.52 33.07 -8.31
C GLN A 275 -49.89 33.74 -8.39
N ASP A 276 -50.61 33.54 -9.50
CA ASP A 276 -52.01 33.93 -9.64
C ASP A 276 -52.93 33.07 -8.75
N PRO A 277 -54.22 33.42 -8.57
CA PRO A 277 -55.15 32.63 -7.74
C PRO A 277 -55.31 31.17 -8.18
N GLU A 278 -54.93 30.83 -9.41
CA GLU A 278 -54.93 29.47 -9.94
C GLU A 278 -53.56 28.76 -9.79
N GLY A 279 -52.61 29.35 -9.08
CA GLY A 279 -51.29 28.79 -8.79
C GLY A 279 -50.29 28.87 -9.94
N ARG A 280 -50.52 29.74 -10.94
CA ARG A 280 -49.61 29.91 -12.09
C ARG A 280 -48.69 31.11 -11.89
N TRP A 281 -47.41 30.95 -12.20
CA TRP A 281 -46.43 32.05 -12.14
C TRP A 281 -46.70 33.14 -13.19
N ILE A 282 -46.72 34.39 -12.73
CA ILE A 282 -46.88 35.60 -13.52
C ILE A 282 -45.81 36.62 -13.15
N GLU A 283 -45.59 37.60 -14.03
CA GLU A 283 -44.73 38.76 -13.75
C GLU A 283 -45.34 39.59 -12.60
N GLY A 284 -44.58 39.81 -11.54
CA GLY A 284 -44.97 40.68 -10.42
C GLY A 284 -44.73 42.15 -10.74
N GLU A 285 -45.44 43.06 -10.06
CA GLU A 285 -45.34 44.50 -10.29
C GLU A 285 -43.95 45.09 -9.98
N THR A 286 -43.10 44.33 -9.28
CA THR A 286 -41.74 44.71 -8.88
C THR A 286 -40.64 44.18 -9.82
N LEU A 287 -40.99 43.54 -10.95
CA LEU A 287 -40.01 43.01 -11.89
C LEU A 287 -39.34 44.14 -12.68
N ASP A 288 -38.06 44.37 -12.40
CA ASP A 288 -37.20 45.29 -13.14
C ASP A 288 -35.98 44.57 -13.69
N TRP A 289 -35.89 44.45 -15.02
CA TRP A 289 -34.79 43.77 -15.70
C TRP A 289 -33.45 44.51 -15.62
N GLU A 290 -33.44 45.81 -15.34
CA GLU A 290 -32.20 46.61 -15.26
C GLU A 290 -31.45 46.41 -13.93
N VAL A 291 -32.17 46.04 -12.88
CA VAL A 291 -31.62 45.84 -11.52
C VAL A 291 -31.16 44.40 -11.28
N LEU A 292 -31.51 43.48 -12.17
CA LEU A 292 -31.16 42.07 -12.06
C LEU A 292 -29.68 41.82 -12.35
N PRO A 293 -29.01 40.91 -11.61
CA PRO A 293 -27.60 40.59 -11.84
C PRO A 293 -27.35 40.15 -13.29
N ALA A 294 -26.28 40.64 -13.91
CA ALA A 294 -25.93 40.33 -15.31
C ALA A 294 -24.89 39.19 -15.45
N ARG A 295 -24.41 38.62 -14.32
CA ARG A 295 -23.39 37.57 -14.30
C ARG A 295 -23.69 36.51 -13.25
N VAL A 296 -23.20 35.30 -13.49
CA VAL A 296 -23.38 34.14 -12.60
C VAL A 296 -22.80 34.42 -11.21
N GLU A 297 -21.62 35.04 -11.11
CA GLU A 297 -20.99 35.34 -9.82
C GLU A 297 -21.84 36.31 -8.99
N ALA A 298 -22.49 37.27 -9.63
CA ALA A 298 -23.34 38.24 -8.94
C ALA A 298 -24.62 37.61 -8.37
N VAL A 299 -25.18 36.60 -9.03
CA VAL A 299 -26.32 35.83 -8.48
C VAL A 299 -25.89 34.94 -7.32
N ILE A 300 -24.75 34.26 -7.45
CA ILE A 300 -24.19 33.44 -6.37
C ILE A 300 -23.91 34.30 -5.14
N ARG A 301 -23.25 35.45 -5.32
CA ARG A 301 -23.01 36.45 -4.26
C ARG A 301 -24.29 36.85 -3.57
N GLN A 302 -25.30 37.30 -4.32
CA GLN A 302 -26.57 37.73 -3.73
C GLN A 302 -27.25 36.63 -2.90
N ARG A 303 -27.09 35.36 -3.29
CA ARG A 303 -27.69 34.23 -2.57
C ARG A 303 -26.93 33.90 -1.29
N VAL A 304 -25.60 33.91 -1.34
CA VAL A 304 -24.74 33.70 -0.17
C VAL A 304 -24.88 34.85 0.82
N ASP A 305 -24.96 36.10 0.34
CA ASP A 305 -25.06 37.31 1.16
C ASP A 305 -26.36 37.42 1.96
N ARG A 306 -27.41 36.69 1.55
CA ARG A 306 -28.70 36.62 2.27
C ARG A 306 -28.71 35.59 3.39
N LEU A 307 -27.75 34.69 3.42
CA LEU A 307 -27.67 33.69 4.47
C LEU A 307 -27.36 34.38 5.80
N GLU A 308 -28.00 33.87 6.85
CA GLU A 308 -27.60 34.14 8.23
C GLU A 308 -26.10 33.86 8.38
N GLU A 309 -25.41 34.64 9.22
CA GLU A 309 -23.96 34.56 9.42
C GLU A 309 -23.52 33.12 9.75
N GLU A 310 -24.23 32.44 10.66
CA GLU A 310 -23.98 31.03 11.02
C GLU A 310 -24.00 30.09 9.80
N LEU A 311 -24.95 30.27 8.88
CA LEU A 311 -25.08 29.43 7.68
C LEU A 311 -23.97 29.72 6.67
N ARG A 312 -23.57 30.98 6.56
CA ARG A 312 -22.45 31.39 5.71
C ARG A 312 -21.16 30.80 6.23
N ASP A 313 -20.91 30.88 7.53
CA ASP A 313 -19.72 30.29 8.14
C ASP A 313 -19.65 28.78 7.93
N ILE A 314 -20.81 28.08 8.00
CA ILE A 314 -20.87 26.63 7.77
C ILE A 314 -20.42 26.32 6.34
N LEU A 315 -20.93 27.08 5.36
CA LEU A 315 -20.57 26.90 3.97
C LEU A 315 -19.12 27.33 3.69
N THR A 316 -18.61 28.36 4.37
CA THR A 316 -17.22 28.81 4.26
C THR A 316 -16.27 27.73 4.75
N ALA A 317 -16.50 27.16 5.94
CA ALA A 317 -15.70 26.05 6.46
C ALA A 317 -15.78 24.82 5.54
N ALA A 318 -16.99 24.45 5.10
CA ALA A 318 -17.22 23.37 4.15
C ALA A 318 -16.47 23.59 2.82
N SER A 319 -16.38 24.85 2.36
CA SER A 319 -15.74 25.17 1.10
C SER A 319 -14.24 24.90 1.10
N VAL A 320 -13.60 24.86 2.27
CA VAL A 320 -12.17 24.58 2.42
C VAL A 320 -11.88 23.08 2.36
N GLU A 321 -12.77 22.23 2.88
CA GLU A 321 -12.68 20.77 2.73
C GLU A 321 -12.85 20.36 1.25
N GLY A 322 -13.81 20.97 0.57
CA GLY A 322 -13.99 20.81 -0.88
C GLY A 322 -15.47 20.81 -1.30
N GLU A 323 -15.74 20.36 -2.53
CA GLU A 323 -17.11 20.24 -3.03
C GLU A 323 -17.94 19.22 -2.22
N THR A 324 -17.29 18.14 -1.79
CA THR A 324 -17.84 17.19 -0.82
C THR A 324 -17.15 17.43 0.51
N PHE A 325 -17.93 17.46 1.59
CA PHE A 325 -17.45 17.79 2.92
C PHE A 325 -18.17 16.98 3.98
N THR A 326 -17.63 17.00 5.20
CA THR A 326 -18.10 16.18 6.32
C THR A 326 -18.66 17.08 7.40
N ALA A 327 -19.89 16.82 7.85
CA ALA A 327 -20.55 17.65 8.86
C ALA A 327 -19.76 17.72 10.17
N GLN A 328 -19.12 16.60 10.55
CA GLN A 328 -18.27 16.49 11.74
C GLN A 328 -17.00 17.34 11.64
N ILE A 329 -16.42 17.45 10.45
CA ILE A 329 -15.26 18.33 10.20
C ILE A 329 -15.69 19.79 10.32
N VAL A 330 -16.79 20.17 9.67
CA VAL A 330 -17.33 21.53 9.78
C VAL A 330 -17.64 21.89 11.24
N ALA A 331 -18.24 20.97 11.99
CA ALA A 331 -18.52 21.16 13.42
C ALA A 331 -17.24 21.36 14.24
N ALA A 332 -16.19 20.57 13.97
CA ALA A 332 -14.89 20.70 14.62
C ALA A 332 -14.22 22.04 14.30
N VAL A 333 -14.20 22.45 13.02
CA VAL A 333 -13.61 23.72 12.55
C VAL A 333 -14.35 24.93 13.13
N GLN A 334 -15.68 24.84 13.27
CA GLN A 334 -16.51 25.90 13.84
C GLN A 334 -16.60 25.88 15.36
N HIS A 335 -15.97 24.91 16.03
CA HIS A 335 -16.09 24.69 17.47
C HIS A 335 -17.54 24.64 17.96
N THR A 336 -18.41 23.96 17.22
CA THR A 336 -19.86 23.84 17.47
C THR A 336 -20.29 22.37 17.58
N GLU A 337 -21.39 22.09 18.27
CA GLU A 337 -21.94 20.74 18.38
C GLU A 337 -22.36 20.16 17.02
N GLU A 338 -21.95 18.92 16.72
CA GLU A 338 -22.32 18.19 15.49
C GLU A 338 -23.82 18.21 15.22
N GLN A 339 -24.65 17.99 16.25
CA GLN A 339 -26.11 17.97 16.11
C GLN A 339 -26.69 19.32 15.65
N ARG A 340 -26.02 20.44 15.97
CA ARG A 340 -26.43 21.76 15.50
C ARG A 340 -26.09 21.92 14.02
N VAL A 341 -24.85 21.61 13.63
CA VAL A 341 -24.40 21.66 12.22
C VAL A 341 -25.25 20.76 11.33
N LEU A 342 -25.53 19.51 11.75
CA LEU A 342 -26.42 18.59 11.01
C LEU A 342 -27.83 19.14 10.83
N ARG A 343 -28.41 19.79 11.85
CA ARG A 343 -29.74 20.42 11.75
C ARG A 343 -29.74 21.58 10.77
N ARG A 344 -28.71 22.45 10.80
CA ARG A 344 -28.55 23.58 9.87
C ARG A 344 -28.33 23.10 8.44
N LEU A 345 -27.46 22.11 8.23
CA LEU A 345 -27.20 21.52 6.92
C LEU A 345 -28.47 20.88 6.33
N SER A 346 -29.20 20.08 7.10
CA SER A 346 -30.39 19.37 6.63
C SER A 346 -31.63 20.28 6.43
N ARG A 347 -31.97 21.14 7.40
CA ARG A 347 -33.19 21.96 7.34
C ARG A 347 -32.99 23.26 6.57
N ASP A 348 -31.92 23.98 6.87
CA ASP A 348 -31.72 25.32 6.31
C ASP A 348 -30.99 25.23 4.96
N LEU A 349 -29.80 24.64 4.91
CA LEU A 349 -28.98 24.66 3.69
C LEU A 349 -29.46 23.66 2.62
N HIS A 350 -29.99 22.51 3.02
CA HIS A 350 -30.50 21.50 2.09
C HIS A 350 -31.97 21.72 1.70
N GLN A 351 -32.90 21.79 2.65
CA GLN A 351 -34.34 21.88 2.34
C GLN A 351 -34.76 23.30 1.94
N ARG A 352 -34.40 24.32 2.73
CA ARG A 352 -34.82 25.71 2.52
C ARG A 352 -34.02 26.41 1.42
N HIS A 353 -32.71 26.54 1.59
CA HIS A 353 -31.84 27.28 0.67
C HIS A 353 -31.34 26.45 -0.51
N ARG A 354 -31.42 25.11 -0.45
CA ARG A 354 -30.98 24.20 -1.52
C ARG A 354 -29.57 24.52 -2.05
N LEU A 355 -28.65 24.83 -1.16
CA LEU A 355 -27.23 25.10 -1.47
C LEU A 355 -26.38 23.83 -1.35
N VAL A 356 -26.78 22.92 -0.47
CA VAL A 356 -26.10 21.64 -0.24
C VAL A 356 -27.08 20.47 -0.35
N ARG A 357 -26.54 19.27 -0.46
CA ARG A 357 -27.27 18.01 -0.38
C ARG A 357 -26.56 17.02 0.50
N GLU A 358 -27.34 16.28 1.27
CA GLU A 358 -26.85 15.17 2.07
C GLU A 358 -26.37 14.02 1.15
N ARG A 359 -25.25 13.42 1.53
CA ARG A 359 -24.65 12.22 0.93
C ARG A 359 -24.67 11.10 1.97
N GLU A 360 -24.03 9.98 1.69
CA GLU A 360 -24.04 8.83 2.59
C GLU A 360 -23.26 9.05 3.89
N GLU A 361 -23.59 8.23 4.90
CA GLU A 361 -22.75 8.08 6.08
C GLU A 361 -21.56 7.16 5.78
N VAL A 362 -20.35 7.62 6.04
CA VAL A 362 -19.12 6.83 5.89
C VAL A 362 -18.68 6.32 7.25
N ASP A 363 -18.30 5.04 7.34
CA ASP A 363 -17.67 4.49 8.55
C ASP A 363 -16.15 4.76 8.54
N ALA A 364 -15.71 5.65 9.43
CA ALA A 364 -14.30 5.93 9.69
C ALA A 364 -13.99 5.61 11.15
N ALA A 365 -13.06 4.67 11.37
CA ALA A 365 -12.64 4.22 12.70
C ALA A 365 -13.80 3.82 13.66
N GLY A 366 -14.89 3.25 13.13
CA GLY A 366 -16.06 2.85 13.92
C GLY A 366 -17.02 4.00 14.24
N ARG A 367 -16.81 5.18 13.65
CA ARG A 367 -17.71 6.34 13.73
C ARG A 367 -18.39 6.55 12.39
N ARG A 368 -19.67 6.93 12.43
CA ARG A 368 -20.44 7.29 11.22
C ARG A 368 -20.28 8.78 10.95
N LEU A 369 -19.67 9.09 9.81
CA LEU A 369 -19.44 10.45 9.32
C LEU A 369 -20.52 10.82 8.31
N SER A 370 -21.22 11.93 8.54
CA SER A 370 -22.30 12.39 7.66
C SER A 370 -21.72 13.29 6.57
N ARG A 371 -21.69 12.82 5.33
CA ARG A 371 -21.17 13.60 4.20
C ARG A 371 -22.26 14.47 3.57
N TYR A 372 -21.84 15.63 3.09
CA TYR A 372 -22.64 16.59 2.34
C TYR A 372 -21.88 17.03 1.10
N GLN A 373 -22.58 17.57 0.13
CA GLN A 373 -21.98 18.15 -1.06
C GLN A 373 -22.68 19.45 -1.44
N PHE A 374 -21.93 20.40 -1.98
CA PHE A 374 -22.54 21.55 -2.64
C PHE A 374 -23.38 21.10 -3.83
N ASN A 375 -24.55 21.71 -4.03
CA ASN A 375 -25.38 21.41 -5.19
C ASN A 375 -24.74 21.85 -6.51
N HIS A 376 -23.80 22.79 -6.44
CA HIS A 376 -22.97 23.18 -7.56
C HIS A 376 -21.60 23.64 -7.07
N VAL A 377 -20.53 23.17 -7.71
CA VAL A 377 -19.14 23.54 -7.39
C VAL A 377 -18.87 25.05 -7.45
N LEU A 378 -19.69 25.84 -8.16
CA LEU A 378 -19.51 27.29 -8.25
C LEU A 378 -19.84 28.00 -6.94
N PHE A 379 -20.74 27.47 -6.10
CA PHE A 379 -20.97 28.01 -4.76
C PHE A 379 -19.75 27.79 -3.87
N GLN A 380 -19.17 26.58 -3.92
CA GLN A 380 -17.94 26.27 -3.22
C GLN A 380 -16.78 27.15 -3.69
N HIS A 381 -16.55 27.25 -5.01
CA HIS A 381 -15.50 28.10 -5.57
C HIS A 381 -15.68 29.56 -5.18
N TYR A 382 -16.90 30.10 -5.24
CA TYR A 382 -17.17 31.48 -4.84
C TYR A 382 -16.79 31.71 -3.37
N LEU A 383 -17.29 30.88 -2.46
CA LEU A 383 -17.00 30.97 -1.03
C LEU A 383 -15.50 30.85 -0.74
N TYR A 384 -14.84 29.89 -1.38
CA TYR A 384 -13.40 29.67 -1.21
C TYR A 384 -12.56 30.82 -1.79
N GLN A 385 -12.97 31.40 -2.91
CA GLN A 385 -12.25 32.50 -3.58
C GLN A 385 -12.36 33.82 -2.82
N GLU A 386 -13.47 34.06 -2.12
CA GLU A 386 -13.66 35.25 -1.27
C GLU A 386 -12.78 35.22 -0.01
N LEU A 387 -12.29 34.04 0.41
CA LEU A 387 -11.32 33.93 1.50
C LEU A 387 -10.00 34.60 1.15
N SER A 388 -9.52 35.45 2.05
CA SER A 388 -8.16 35.98 2.00
C SER A 388 -7.12 34.85 2.19
N PRO A 389 -5.86 35.05 1.75
CA PRO A 389 -4.80 34.06 1.98
C PRO A 389 -4.62 33.68 3.46
N GLY A 390 -4.84 34.63 4.37
CA GLY A 390 -4.75 34.39 5.81
C GLY A 390 -5.87 33.48 6.34
N GLU A 391 -7.11 33.70 5.90
CA GLU A 391 -8.26 32.87 6.29
C GLU A 391 -8.16 31.46 5.71
N ARG A 392 -7.75 31.33 4.44
CA ARG A 392 -7.49 30.01 3.83
C ARG A 392 -6.48 29.22 4.64
N ARG A 393 -5.37 29.87 5.01
CA ARG A 393 -4.31 29.23 5.80
C ARG A 393 -4.84 28.67 7.12
N VAL A 394 -5.61 29.48 7.87
CA VAL A 394 -6.20 29.07 9.16
C VAL A 394 -7.21 27.94 8.99
N LEU A 395 -8.12 28.07 8.03
CA LEU A 395 -9.17 27.06 7.80
C LEU A 395 -8.58 25.75 7.27
N HIS A 396 -7.58 25.78 6.40
CA HIS A 396 -6.92 24.57 5.93
C HIS A 396 -6.21 23.82 7.07
N GLY A 397 -5.55 24.54 7.98
CA GLY A 397 -4.94 23.92 9.17
C GLY A 397 -5.99 23.28 10.09
N ALA A 398 -7.11 23.97 10.32
CA ALA A 398 -8.22 23.46 11.12
C ALA A 398 -8.89 22.22 10.49
N VAL A 399 -9.14 22.24 9.17
CA VAL A 399 -9.70 21.10 8.43
C VAL A 399 -8.73 19.92 8.45
N GLY A 400 -7.43 20.15 8.22
CA GLY A 400 -6.40 19.12 8.30
C GLY A 400 -6.35 18.45 9.67
N ALA A 401 -6.36 19.23 10.75
CA ALA A 401 -6.34 18.72 12.11
C ALA A 401 -7.60 17.90 12.44
N ALA A 402 -8.77 18.36 12.00
CA ALA A 402 -10.02 17.63 12.17
C ALA A 402 -10.02 16.30 11.37
N LEU A 403 -9.52 16.30 10.13
CA LEU A 403 -9.35 15.08 9.33
C LEU A 403 -8.42 14.07 10.00
N GLU A 404 -7.26 14.51 10.47
CA GLU A 404 -6.28 13.66 11.14
C GLU A 404 -6.87 12.99 12.38
N GLN A 405 -7.63 13.73 13.19
CA GLN A 405 -8.30 13.21 14.38
C GLN A 405 -9.42 12.23 14.04
N LEU A 406 -10.24 12.51 13.03
CA LEU A 406 -11.35 11.63 12.64
C LEU A 406 -10.89 10.31 12.00
N TYR A 407 -9.72 10.34 11.34
CA TYR A 407 -9.11 9.19 10.69
C TYR A 407 -7.94 8.62 11.50
N GLU A 408 -7.93 8.82 12.82
CA GLU A 408 -6.88 8.31 13.70
C GLU A 408 -6.66 6.79 13.48
N GLY A 409 -5.39 6.41 13.26
CA GLY A 409 -4.99 5.03 12.93
C GLY A 409 -5.26 4.59 11.48
N ARG A 410 -5.87 5.43 10.64
CA ARG A 410 -6.14 5.19 9.20
C ARG A 410 -5.80 6.39 8.31
N THR A 411 -4.96 7.31 8.79
CA THR A 411 -4.59 8.54 8.07
C THR A 411 -3.92 8.29 6.73
N ASP A 412 -3.32 7.11 6.52
CA ASP A 412 -2.66 6.76 5.28
C ASP A 412 -3.65 6.68 4.10
N GLU A 413 -4.93 6.38 4.36
CA GLU A 413 -5.99 6.37 3.34
C GLU A 413 -6.33 7.77 2.80
N ILE A 414 -6.03 8.81 3.57
CA ILE A 414 -6.30 10.21 3.23
C ILE A 414 -5.00 11.04 3.20
N ALA A 415 -3.84 10.39 3.07
CA ALA A 415 -2.54 11.07 3.15
C ALA A 415 -2.39 12.19 2.11
N ALA A 416 -2.84 11.96 0.86
CA ALA A 416 -2.82 12.99 -0.18
C ALA A 416 -3.70 14.21 0.16
N GLN A 417 -4.86 13.98 0.79
CA GLN A 417 -5.75 15.05 1.24
C GLN A 417 -5.12 15.86 2.39
N LEU A 418 -4.56 15.17 3.39
CA LEU A 418 -3.87 15.81 4.52
C LEU A 418 -2.66 16.61 4.06
N ALA A 419 -1.85 16.06 3.14
CA ALA A 419 -0.71 16.73 2.54
C ALA A 419 -1.11 18.10 1.97
N ARG A 420 -2.18 18.15 1.18
CA ARG A 420 -2.71 19.39 0.61
C ARG A 420 -3.13 20.38 1.69
N HIS A 421 -3.95 19.96 2.66
CA HIS A 421 -4.42 20.87 3.70
C HIS A 421 -3.26 21.49 4.47
N TYR A 422 -2.23 20.72 4.83
CA TYR A 422 -1.07 21.27 5.51
C TYR A 422 -0.18 22.13 4.60
N THR A 423 -0.12 21.85 3.29
CA THR A 423 0.54 22.74 2.32
C THR A 423 -0.16 24.10 2.26
N GLU A 424 -1.48 24.12 2.07
CA GLU A 424 -2.26 25.37 2.00
C GLU A 424 -2.30 26.12 3.36
N ALA A 425 -2.15 25.39 4.46
CA ALA A 425 -1.98 25.96 5.80
C ALA A 425 -0.59 26.55 6.06
N GLY A 426 0.37 26.37 5.15
CA GLY A 426 1.76 26.74 5.36
C GLY A 426 2.46 25.94 6.47
N GLU A 427 1.90 24.79 6.86
CA GLU A 427 2.44 23.87 7.86
C GLU A 427 3.42 22.89 7.18
N GLY A 428 4.52 23.43 6.66
CA GLY A 428 5.46 22.68 5.82
C GLY A 428 5.98 21.36 6.42
N ALA A 429 6.19 21.29 7.74
CA ALA A 429 6.67 20.06 8.39
C ALA A 429 5.65 18.91 8.28
N ARG A 430 4.38 19.18 8.56
CA ARG A 430 3.30 18.19 8.45
C ARG A 430 2.98 17.87 7.00
N ALA A 431 3.04 18.87 6.12
CA ALA A 431 2.89 18.66 4.69
C ALA A 431 3.91 17.65 4.16
N VAL A 432 5.19 17.77 4.54
CA VAL A 432 6.24 16.80 4.17
C VAL A 432 5.88 15.39 4.64
N ASP A 433 5.47 15.22 5.90
CA ASP A 433 5.15 13.89 6.45
C ASP A 433 4.06 13.18 5.63
N TYR A 434 3.00 13.91 5.27
CA TYR A 434 1.90 13.36 4.49
C TYR A 434 2.22 13.21 3.00
N LEU A 435 3.04 14.09 2.42
CA LEU A 435 3.53 13.94 1.05
C LEU A 435 4.39 12.68 0.90
N LEU A 436 5.28 12.41 1.85
CA LEU A 436 6.09 11.19 1.84
C LEU A 436 5.23 9.93 1.93
N ARG A 437 4.22 9.92 2.81
CA ARG A 437 3.26 8.80 2.92
C ARG A 437 2.42 8.61 1.67
N ALA A 438 1.94 9.70 1.07
CA ALA A 438 1.20 9.65 -0.19
C ALA A 438 2.08 9.13 -1.33
N GLY A 439 3.36 9.53 -1.39
CA GLY A 439 4.33 9.02 -2.34
C GLY A 439 4.63 7.53 -2.14
N ASP A 440 4.81 7.09 -0.90
CA ASP A 440 5.01 5.68 -0.56
C ASP A 440 3.77 4.84 -0.91
N TRP A 441 2.55 5.35 -0.66
CA TRP A 441 1.29 4.70 -1.07
C TRP A 441 1.14 4.63 -2.59
N ALA A 442 1.39 5.72 -3.31
CA ALA A 442 1.38 5.71 -4.77
C ALA A 442 2.38 4.68 -5.34
N ARG A 443 3.56 4.56 -4.71
CA ARG A 443 4.56 3.55 -5.07
C ARG A 443 4.07 2.12 -4.83
N THR A 444 3.27 1.84 -3.79
CA THR A 444 2.67 0.51 -3.59
C THR A 444 1.57 0.18 -4.60
N LEU A 445 0.89 1.21 -5.13
CA LEU A 445 -0.12 1.08 -6.20
C LEU A 445 0.46 1.07 -7.62
N TYR A 446 1.80 1.06 -7.76
CA TYR A 446 2.50 1.18 -9.04
C TYR A 446 2.19 2.49 -9.81
N ALA A 447 1.69 3.51 -9.10
CA ALA A 447 1.48 4.87 -9.58
C ALA A 447 2.78 5.67 -9.44
N HIS A 448 3.80 5.27 -10.23
CA HIS A 448 5.16 5.79 -10.10
C HIS A 448 5.26 7.30 -10.36
N GLN A 449 4.46 7.84 -11.28
CA GLN A 449 4.47 9.26 -11.59
C GLN A 449 3.94 10.08 -10.41
N GLU A 450 2.85 9.63 -9.80
CA GLU A 450 2.25 10.23 -8.61
C GLU A 450 3.22 10.15 -7.41
N ALA A 451 3.92 9.01 -7.25
CA ALA A 451 4.97 8.88 -6.25
C ALA A 451 6.10 9.90 -6.45
N ILE A 452 6.59 10.04 -7.69
CA ILE A 452 7.60 11.02 -8.08
C ILE A 452 7.15 12.45 -7.76
N ASP A 453 5.91 12.79 -8.10
CA ASP A 453 5.37 14.13 -7.89
C ASP A 453 5.24 14.47 -6.41
N HIS A 454 4.77 13.52 -5.58
CA HIS A 454 4.74 13.67 -4.13
C HIS A 454 6.13 13.84 -3.52
N TYR A 455 7.12 13.03 -3.91
CA TYR A 455 8.49 13.15 -3.39
C TYR A 455 9.14 14.47 -3.81
N ARG A 456 8.95 14.92 -5.06
CA ARG A 456 9.44 16.23 -5.53
C ARG A 456 8.80 17.39 -4.78
N TRP A 457 7.51 17.28 -4.47
CA TRP A 457 6.83 18.31 -3.67
C TRP A 457 7.36 18.34 -2.24
N ALA A 458 7.57 17.17 -1.61
CA ALA A 458 8.20 17.09 -0.29
C ALA A 458 9.60 17.72 -0.29
N LEU A 459 10.41 17.45 -1.32
CA LEU A 459 11.74 18.04 -1.49
C LEU A 459 11.72 19.56 -1.53
N SER A 460 10.72 20.17 -2.19
CA SER A 460 10.61 21.64 -2.24
C SER A 460 10.48 22.26 -0.84
N PHE A 461 9.75 21.61 0.08
CA PHE A 461 9.62 22.05 1.47
C PHE A 461 10.86 21.74 2.30
N LEU A 462 11.47 20.57 2.11
CA LEU A 462 12.68 20.17 2.84
C LEU A 462 13.86 21.08 2.53
N HIS A 463 14.02 21.49 1.27
CA HIS A 463 15.02 22.48 0.87
C HIS A 463 14.76 23.86 1.49
N GLN A 464 13.49 24.31 1.56
CA GLN A 464 13.14 25.57 2.21
C GLN A 464 13.36 25.53 3.73
N GLN A 465 13.13 24.38 4.37
CA GLN A 465 13.33 24.18 5.80
C GLN A 465 14.80 24.04 6.19
N GLY A 466 15.69 23.79 5.22
CA GLY A 466 17.11 23.55 5.49
C GLY A 466 17.36 22.22 6.18
N ASP A 467 16.60 21.17 5.84
CA ASP A 467 16.76 19.81 6.36
C ASP A 467 17.43 18.89 5.31
N PRO A 468 18.77 18.93 5.18
CA PRO A 468 19.49 18.18 4.16
C PRO A 468 19.40 16.66 4.39
N GLU A 469 19.23 16.19 5.63
CA GLU A 469 19.14 14.75 5.91
C GLU A 469 17.83 14.17 5.37
N ARG A 470 16.69 14.80 5.67
CA ARG A 470 15.39 14.35 5.13
C ARG A 470 15.31 14.55 3.62
N ALA A 471 15.90 15.61 3.09
CA ALA A 471 15.97 15.83 1.64
C ALA A 471 16.76 14.71 0.96
N ALA A 472 17.95 14.38 1.49
CA ALA A 472 18.78 13.31 0.97
C ALA A 472 18.06 11.94 0.99
N ARG A 473 17.34 11.60 2.06
CA ARG A 473 16.49 10.40 2.12
C ARG A 473 15.41 10.39 1.05
N THR A 474 14.75 11.52 0.86
CA THR A 474 13.68 11.66 -0.13
C THR A 474 14.22 11.52 -1.56
N LEU A 475 15.43 12.02 -1.81
CA LEU A 475 16.13 11.84 -3.09
C LEU A 475 16.54 10.37 -3.32
N VAL A 476 16.95 9.64 -2.29
CA VAL A 476 17.20 8.20 -2.42
C VAL A 476 15.90 7.42 -2.69
N LYS A 477 14.78 7.75 -2.01
CA LYS A 477 13.44 7.20 -2.36
C LYS A 477 13.08 7.48 -3.82
N LEU A 478 13.32 8.71 -4.27
CA LEU A 478 13.07 9.13 -5.65
C LEU A 478 13.97 8.35 -6.64
N GLY A 479 15.26 8.20 -6.32
CA GLY A 479 16.22 7.42 -7.11
C GLY A 479 15.83 5.94 -7.21
N LEU A 480 15.42 5.33 -6.09
CA LEU A 480 14.88 3.96 -6.07
C LEU A 480 13.60 3.85 -6.89
N THR A 481 12.72 4.86 -6.85
CA THR A 481 11.48 4.88 -7.65
C THR A 481 11.79 4.96 -9.14
N TYR A 482 12.76 5.79 -9.56
CA TYR A 482 13.25 5.83 -10.92
C TYR A 482 13.93 4.51 -11.33
N GLN A 483 14.71 3.90 -10.44
CA GLN A 483 15.36 2.61 -10.69
C GLN A 483 14.34 1.47 -10.86
N ILE A 484 13.28 1.45 -10.04
CA ILE A 484 12.16 0.51 -10.21
C ILE A 484 11.41 0.78 -11.52
N ALA A 485 11.33 2.04 -11.95
CA ALA A 485 10.80 2.44 -13.25
C ALA A 485 11.80 2.29 -14.41
N PHE A 486 13.00 1.76 -14.14
CA PHE A 486 14.12 1.60 -15.10
C PHE A 486 14.59 2.92 -15.78
N ASP A 487 14.26 4.07 -15.20
CA ASP A 487 14.79 5.39 -15.58
C ASP A 487 16.15 5.61 -14.87
N PHE A 488 17.16 4.82 -15.26
CA PHE A 488 18.46 4.81 -14.60
C PHE A 488 19.19 6.16 -14.66
N GLU A 489 18.92 6.98 -15.68
CA GLU A 489 19.51 8.31 -15.79
C GLU A 489 19.00 9.23 -14.68
N ARG A 490 17.67 9.31 -14.51
CA ARG A 490 17.09 10.10 -13.41
C ARG A 490 17.34 9.47 -12.05
N ALA A 491 17.42 8.14 -11.97
CA ALA A 491 17.82 7.46 -10.74
C ALA A 491 19.22 7.93 -10.30
N ARG A 492 20.18 7.94 -11.23
CA ARG A 492 21.54 8.42 -10.98
C ARG A 492 21.56 9.89 -10.56
N GLN A 493 20.83 10.76 -11.27
CA GLN A 493 20.73 12.19 -10.89
C GLN A 493 20.20 12.38 -9.47
N ALA A 494 19.13 11.64 -9.10
CA ALA A 494 18.56 11.71 -7.76
C ALA A 494 19.53 11.16 -6.70
N TYR A 495 20.26 10.08 -6.99
CA TYR A 495 21.30 9.57 -6.10
C TYR A 495 22.46 10.55 -5.92
N ASP A 496 22.98 11.12 -7.01
CA ASP A 496 24.09 12.07 -6.96
C ASP A 496 23.71 13.31 -6.11
N GLU A 497 22.51 13.87 -6.32
CA GLU A 497 21.99 14.98 -5.50
C GLU A 497 21.78 14.56 -4.04
N GLY A 498 21.21 13.36 -3.83
CA GLY A 498 20.96 12.81 -2.51
C GLY A 498 22.24 12.62 -1.72
N PHE A 499 23.28 12.05 -2.33
CA PHE A 499 24.58 11.85 -1.70
C PHE A 499 25.28 13.16 -1.39
N ALA A 500 25.20 14.16 -2.26
CA ALA A 500 25.75 15.49 -2.00
C ALA A 500 25.10 16.12 -0.75
N LEU A 501 23.77 16.04 -0.63
CA LEU A 501 23.06 16.50 0.57
C LEU A 501 23.38 15.63 1.79
N TRP A 502 23.56 14.32 1.61
CA TRP A 502 23.94 13.40 2.70
C TRP A 502 25.34 13.73 3.25
N GLN A 503 26.28 14.10 2.39
CA GLN A 503 27.61 14.56 2.79
C GLN A 503 27.54 15.91 3.51
N GLN A 504 26.71 16.84 3.03
CA GLN A 504 26.44 18.11 3.72
C GLN A 504 25.84 17.87 5.11
N ALA A 505 24.85 16.97 5.21
CA ALA A 505 24.22 16.59 6.45
C ALA A 505 25.18 15.83 7.39
N GLY A 506 26.04 14.96 6.87
CA GLY A 506 27.07 14.25 7.64
C GLY A 506 28.12 15.18 8.27
N GLY A 507 28.35 16.35 7.67
CA GLY A 507 29.11 17.45 8.27
C GLY A 507 28.39 18.16 9.43
N ILE A 508 27.06 18.04 9.49
CA ILE A 508 26.17 18.52 10.56
C ILE A 508 25.82 17.31 11.44
N ARG A 509 26.78 16.85 12.27
CA ARG A 509 26.55 15.74 13.22
C ARG A 509 25.18 15.92 13.90
N PRO A 510 24.23 14.96 13.80
CA PRO A 510 23.04 14.98 14.62
C PRO A 510 23.49 15.12 16.06
N ALA A 511 22.87 16.04 16.81
CA ALA A 511 23.17 16.19 18.24
C ALA A 511 23.18 14.80 18.87
N THR A 512 24.35 14.37 19.35
CA THR A 512 24.45 13.18 20.20
C THR A 512 23.36 13.34 21.24
N PRO A 513 22.46 12.36 21.43
CA PRO A 513 21.39 12.55 22.39
C PRO A 513 22.00 12.98 23.71
N PRO A 514 21.44 14.01 24.35
CA PRO A 514 22.18 14.88 25.26
C PRO A 514 22.70 14.14 26.51
N PHE A 515 22.23 12.91 26.77
CA PHE A 515 22.64 12.08 27.90
C PHE A 515 22.68 10.59 27.53
N PRO A 516 23.67 9.82 28.02
CA PRO A 516 23.64 8.36 28.01
C PRO A 516 22.34 7.81 28.58
N ALA A 517 21.87 6.67 28.04
CA ALA A 517 20.75 5.94 28.63
C ALA A 517 20.99 5.67 30.13
N PRO A 518 19.97 5.79 30.99
CA PRO A 518 20.11 5.67 32.45
C PRO A 518 20.49 4.26 32.92
N HIS A 519 20.19 3.25 32.11
CA HIS A 519 20.59 1.85 32.32
C HIS A 519 20.73 1.16 30.96
N PRO A 520 21.30 -0.06 30.90
CA PRO A 520 21.35 -0.85 29.68
C PRO A 520 19.95 -1.19 29.19
N MET A 521 19.72 -1.16 27.86
CA MET A 521 18.45 -1.67 27.31
C MET A 521 18.40 -3.19 27.48
N ARG A 522 17.39 -3.70 28.18
CA ARG A 522 17.19 -5.12 28.43
C ARG A 522 16.10 -5.64 27.51
N VAL A 523 16.44 -6.58 26.64
CA VAL A 523 15.52 -7.07 25.61
C VAL A 523 15.54 -8.59 25.55
N ASP A 524 14.38 -9.18 25.28
CA ASP A 524 14.30 -10.61 25.04
C ASP A 524 15.04 -10.97 23.74
N TRP A 525 15.83 -12.05 23.71
CA TRP A 525 16.43 -12.59 22.49
C TRP A 525 16.59 -14.12 22.56
N ARG A 526 17.22 -14.73 21.55
CA ARG A 526 17.54 -16.16 21.44
C ARG A 526 19.02 -16.33 21.11
N ASP A 527 19.65 -17.43 21.56
CA ASP A 527 21.04 -17.70 21.20
C ASP A 527 21.25 -17.69 19.67
N PRO A 528 22.28 -16.99 19.17
CA PRO A 528 22.69 -17.11 17.77
C PRO A 528 23.38 -18.46 17.54
N LEU A 529 23.23 -19.00 16.33
CA LEU A 529 24.02 -20.16 15.91
C LEU A 529 25.49 -19.80 15.67
N THR A 530 25.71 -18.59 15.15
CA THR A 530 27.02 -18.07 14.81
C THR A 530 26.96 -16.55 14.76
N LEU A 531 28.11 -15.92 14.97
CA LEU A 531 28.31 -14.48 14.77
C LEU A 531 29.04 -14.19 13.45
N ASP A 532 29.31 -15.22 12.64
CA ASP A 532 29.94 -15.10 11.33
C ASP A 532 28.91 -14.70 10.25
N PRO A 533 29.01 -13.49 9.66
CA PRO A 533 28.10 -13.01 8.60
C PRO A 533 27.91 -14.00 7.46
N THR A 534 28.98 -14.68 7.02
CA THR A 534 28.92 -15.54 5.83
C THR A 534 28.35 -16.93 6.11
N ARG A 535 28.07 -17.25 7.38
CA ARG A 535 27.53 -18.54 7.83
C ARG A 535 26.14 -18.43 8.45
N ALA A 536 25.69 -17.23 8.81
CA ALA A 536 24.38 -17.04 9.42
C ALA A 536 23.24 -17.41 8.45
N GLY A 537 22.36 -18.32 8.89
CA GLY A 537 21.22 -18.79 8.10
C GLY A 537 19.86 -18.59 8.77
N ASN A 538 19.80 -17.89 9.91
CA ASN A 538 18.55 -17.67 10.62
C ASN A 538 18.39 -16.20 11.08
N PHE A 539 17.14 -15.85 11.36
CA PHE A 539 16.70 -14.53 11.79
C PHE A 539 17.38 -14.04 13.08
N TRP A 540 17.69 -14.94 14.01
CA TRP A 540 18.25 -14.62 15.33
C TRP A 540 19.72 -14.19 15.25
N SER A 541 20.52 -14.96 14.50
CA SER A 541 21.91 -14.63 14.19
C SER A 541 21.99 -13.35 13.37
N ALA A 542 21.18 -13.24 12.30
CA ALA A 542 21.15 -12.03 11.45
C ALA A 542 20.83 -10.77 12.26
N GLY A 543 19.91 -10.86 13.22
CA GLY A 543 19.56 -9.72 14.06
C GLY A 543 20.71 -9.25 14.95
N ILE A 544 21.49 -10.16 15.55
CA ILE A 544 22.70 -9.83 16.32
C ILE A 544 23.82 -9.31 15.40
N ILE A 545 24.07 -10.00 14.28
CA ILE A 545 25.13 -9.63 13.33
C ILE A 545 24.90 -8.22 12.81
N GLY A 546 23.65 -7.84 12.51
CA GLY A 546 23.31 -6.48 12.09
C GLY A 546 23.50 -5.39 13.17
N GLN A 547 23.87 -5.75 14.41
CA GLN A 547 24.28 -4.80 15.47
C GLN A 547 25.80 -4.76 15.64
N LEU A 548 26.48 -5.84 15.27
CA LEU A 548 27.93 -6.01 15.37
C LEU A 548 28.66 -5.63 14.07
N PHE A 549 27.98 -5.63 12.94
CA PHE A 549 28.59 -5.35 11.64
C PHE A 549 27.77 -4.33 10.86
N SER A 550 28.45 -3.57 9.99
CA SER A 550 27.89 -2.56 9.09
C SER A 550 28.21 -2.95 7.64
N GLY A 551 27.22 -2.84 6.75
CA GLY A 551 27.33 -3.18 5.33
C GLY A 551 27.62 -1.97 4.44
N LEU A 552 27.63 -2.18 3.12
CA LEU A 552 27.75 -1.08 2.15
C LEU A 552 26.62 -0.05 2.33
N VAL A 553 25.41 -0.57 2.54
CA VAL A 553 24.18 0.19 2.73
C VAL A 553 23.40 -0.37 3.92
N GLU A 554 22.45 0.40 4.42
CA GLU A 554 21.57 0.01 5.54
C GLU A 554 20.10 0.13 5.13
N LEU A 555 19.26 -0.74 5.69
CA LEU A 555 17.81 -0.59 5.67
C LEU A 555 17.38 0.34 6.81
N SER A 556 16.70 1.45 6.51
CA SER A 556 16.17 2.37 7.52
C SER A 556 14.90 1.84 8.21
N PRO A 557 14.46 2.43 9.35
CA PRO A 557 13.16 2.12 9.95
C PRO A 557 11.97 2.31 9.01
N GLU A 558 12.09 3.18 8.03
CA GLU A 558 11.09 3.43 6.99
C GLU A 558 11.13 2.38 5.85
N SER A 559 11.98 1.36 5.98
CA SER A 559 12.23 0.29 4.97
C SER A 559 12.89 0.78 3.68
N ASP A 560 13.60 1.91 3.73
CA ASP A 560 14.37 2.44 2.60
C ASP A 560 15.84 2.02 2.68
N ILE A 561 16.56 2.13 1.56
CA ILE A 561 18.01 1.91 1.52
C ILE A 561 18.72 3.25 1.69
N VAL A 562 19.69 3.30 2.60
CA VAL A 562 20.51 4.48 2.87
C VAL A 562 22.00 4.12 2.87
N PRO A 563 22.91 5.08 2.58
CA PRO A 563 24.36 4.86 2.71
C PRO A 563 24.77 4.43 4.13
N ASP A 564 25.75 3.52 4.25
CA ASP A 564 26.40 3.15 5.53
C ASP A 564 27.92 3.14 5.40
N VAL A 565 28.58 2.01 5.09
CA VAL A 565 30.03 1.99 4.83
C VAL A 565 30.36 2.62 3.48
N ALA A 566 29.49 2.44 2.48
CA ALA A 566 29.58 3.18 1.22
C ALA A 566 29.09 4.61 1.45
N GLN A 567 29.89 5.60 1.05
CA GLN A 567 29.50 7.01 1.03
C GLN A 567 28.58 7.31 -0.15
N THR A 568 28.89 6.71 -1.31
CA THR A 568 28.15 6.88 -2.57
C THR A 568 28.20 5.57 -3.36
N TRP A 569 27.29 5.41 -4.32
CA TRP A 569 27.38 4.35 -5.31
C TRP A 569 26.87 4.77 -6.68
N GLU A 570 27.46 4.19 -7.71
CA GLU A 570 27.07 4.41 -9.09
C GLU A 570 26.34 3.18 -9.63
N VAL A 571 25.25 3.41 -10.37
CA VAL A 571 24.55 2.36 -11.13
C VAL A 571 24.86 2.56 -12.61
N LEU A 572 25.67 1.67 -13.16
CA LEU A 572 26.22 1.75 -14.50
C LEU A 572 25.69 0.62 -15.41
N GLU A 573 25.94 0.75 -16.70
CA GLU A 573 25.65 -0.28 -17.72
C GLU A 573 24.19 -0.78 -17.71
N GLY A 574 23.23 0.12 -17.42
CA GLY A 574 21.81 -0.21 -17.36
C GLY A 574 21.44 -1.09 -16.16
N GLY A 575 22.16 -0.94 -15.03
CA GLY A 575 21.87 -1.67 -13.79
C GLY A 575 22.66 -2.97 -13.61
N ARG A 576 23.60 -3.29 -14.51
CA ARG A 576 24.46 -4.48 -14.41
C ARG A 576 25.75 -4.26 -13.63
N LYS A 577 26.15 -3.01 -13.42
CA LYS A 577 27.40 -2.70 -12.73
C LYS A 577 27.15 -1.68 -11.63
N TYR A 578 27.60 -2.02 -10.43
CA TYR A 578 27.58 -1.14 -9.27
C TYR A 578 29.00 -0.81 -8.86
N VAL A 579 29.28 0.46 -8.59
CA VAL A 579 30.58 0.90 -8.03
C VAL A 579 30.30 1.61 -6.73
N PHE A 580 30.78 1.04 -5.62
CA PHE A 580 30.63 1.60 -4.29
C PHE A 580 31.91 2.29 -3.87
N HIS A 581 31.79 3.54 -3.42
CA HIS A 581 32.89 4.32 -2.88
C HIS A 581 32.75 4.35 -1.36
N LEU A 582 33.70 3.73 -0.65
CA LEU A 582 33.69 3.58 0.79
C LEU A 582 34.14 4.86 1.48
N ARG A 583 33.64 5.10 2.69
CA ARG A 583 34.16 6.15 3.56
C ARG A 583 35.56 5.79 4.08
N ASP A 584 36.39 6.79 4.29
CA ASP A 584 37.75 6.65 4.84
C ASP A 584 37.81 6.64 6.37
N ASP A 585 36.67 6.86 7.04
CA ASP A 585 36.52 6.95 8.49
C ASP A 585 35.94 5.69 9.15
N VAL A 586 35.94 4.56 8.43
CA VAL A 586 35.38 3.29 8.90
C VAL A 586 36.48 2.37 9.38
N TYR A 587 36.39 1.99 10.65
CA TYR A 587 37.37 1.13 11.31
C TYR A 587 36.69 -0.10 11.93
N TRP A 588 37.41 -1.21 11.88
CA TRP A 588 37.20 -2.36 12.74
C TRP A 588 37.43 -1.97 14.21
N SER A 589 36.83 -2.71 15.14
CA SER A 589 36.89 -2.44 16.59
C SER A 589 38.31 -2.57 17.18
N ASP A 590 39.25 -3.14 16.43
CA ASP A 590 40.68 -3.20 16.78
C ASP A 590 41.50 -2.02 16.23
N GLY A 591 40.86 -1.08 15.51
CA GLY A 591 41.47 0.09 14.91
C GLY A 591 41.96 -0.09 13.47
N THR A 592 41.84 -1.28 12.89
CA THR A 592 42.19 -1.53 11.48
C THR A 592 41.16 -0.87 10.55
N PRO A 593 41.56 -0.17 9.46
CA PRO A 593 40.60 0.37 8.50
C PRO A 593 39.76 -0.73 7.84
N VAL A 594 38.48 -0.47 7.59
CA VAL A 594 37.63 -1.34 6.75
C VAL A 594 37.87 -0.98 5.30
N THR A 595 38.15 -1.97 4.46
CA THR A 595 38.47 -1.75 3.03
C THR A 595 37.53 -2.51 2.10
N ALA A 596 37.55 -2.18 0.81
CA ALA A 596 36.83 -2.93 -0.21
C ALA A 596 37.27 -4.40 -0.28
N GLU A 597 38.50 -4.71 0.09
CA GLU A 597 39.01 -6.08 0.13
C GLU A 597 38.29 -6.93 1.19
N ASP A 598 37.85 -6.36 2.30
CA ASP A 598 37.09 -7.09 3.34
C ASP A 598 35.73 -7.58 2.80
N PHE A 599 35.08 -6.80 1.92
CA PHE A 599 33.84 -7.19 1.26
C PHE A 599 34.07 -8.26 0.20
N GLU A 600 35.06 -8.05 -0.67
CA GLU A 600 35.44 -9.03 -1.69
C GLU A 600 35.79 -10.38 -1.05
N PHE A 601 36.60 -10.35 0.01
CA PHE A 601 36.99 -11.53 0.77
C PHE A 601 35.78 -12.22 1.40
N ALA A 602 34.88 -11.48 2.07
CA ALA A 602 33.68 -12.03 2.68
C ALA A 602 32.80 -12.78 1.66
N TRP A 603 32.56 -12.16 0.50
CA TRP A 603 31.67 -12.72 -0.51
C TRP A 603 32.30 -13.94 -1.17
N LYS A 604 33.59 -13.89 -1.53
CA LYS A 604 34.32 -15.06 -2.07
C LYS A 604 34.39 -16.20 -1.04
N ARG A 605 34.54 -15.90 0.26
CA ARG A 605 34.52 -16.88 1.35
C ARG A 605 33.14 -17.55 1.50
N ALA A 606 32.06 -16.78 1.40
CA ALA A 606 30.70 -17.29 1.49
C ALA A 606 30.39 -18.37 0.43
N LEU A 607 31.05 -18.32 -0.73
CA LEU A 607 30.90 -19.28 -1.84
C LEU A 607 31.69 -20.57 -1.64
N ARG A 608 32.82 -20.51 -0.90
CA ARG A 608 33.68 -21.68 -0.64
C ARG A 608 33.17 -22.56 0.50
N THR A 609 32.32 -22.01 1.37
CA THR A 609 31.79 -22.74 2.52
C THR A 609 30.84 -23.82 1.99
N SER A 610 31.16 -25.10 2.21
CA SER A 610 30.42 -26.22 1.64
C SER A 610 28.93 -26.20 2.03
N GLY A 611 28.06 -25.96 1.05
CA GLY A 611 26.61 -25.91 1.22
C GLY A 611 26.00 -24.59 0.76
N SER A 612 24.69 -24.59 0.50
CA SER A 612 23.93 -23.42 0.07
C SER A 612 23.78 -22.41 1.22
N SER A 613 24.83 -21.65 1.56
CA SER A 613 24.72 -20.58 2.55
C SER A 613 23.69 -19.53 2.13
N LEU A 614 23.02 -18.89 3.09
CA LEU A 614 22.06 -17.81 2.77
C LEU A 614 22.75 -16.68 2.00
N ALA A 615 24.00 -16.34 2.36
CA ALA A 615 24.84 -15.39 1.64
C ALA A 615 25.00 -15.77 0.14
N SER A 616 25.28 -17.03 -0.19
CA SER A 616 25.39 -17.48 -1.59
C SER A 616 24.07 -17.36 -2.36
N LEU A 617 22.93 -17.65 -1.71
CA LEU A 617 21.61 -17.52 -2.33
C LEU A 617 21.23 -16.05 -2.60
N LEU A 618 21.60 -15.15 -1.68
CA LEU A 618 21.39 -13.71 -1.80
C LEU A 618 22.28 -13.10 -2.88
N LEU A 619 23.55 -13.47 -2.93
CA LEU A 619 24.53 -12.98 -3.91
C LEU A 619 24.42 -13.67 -5.29
N HIS A 620 23.40 -14.50 -5.52
CA HIS A 620 23.25 -15.28 -6.75
C HIS A 620 23.17 -14.43 -8.03
N ASP A 621 22.78 -13.16 -7.93
CA ASP A 621 22.76 -12.23 -9.07
C ASP A 621 24.15 -11.70 -9.47
N VAL A 622 25.14 -11.81 -8.59
CA VAL A 622 26.53 -11.42 -8.90
C VAL A 622 27.10 -12.39 -9.93
N ARG A 623 27.75 -11.84 -10.96
CA ARG A 623 28.30 -12.60 -12.07
C ARG A 623 29.18 -13.75 -11.58
N GLY A 624 28.98 -14.94 -12.11
CA GLY A 624 29.77 -16.12 -11.76
C GLY A 624 29.38 -16.82 -10.45
N VAL A 625 28.55 -16.23 -9.58
CA VAL A 625 28.12 -16.87 -8.32
C VAL A 625 27.30 -18.14 -8.60
N SER A 626 26.34 -18.07 -9.52
CA SER A 626 25.51 -19.23 -9.88
C SER A 626 26.35 -20.37 -10.47
N ALA A 627 27.30 -20.04 -11.34
CA ALA A 627 28.21 -21.02 -11.93
C ALA A 627 29.18 -21.61 -10.90
N SER A 628 29.61 -20.82 -9.90
CA SER A 628 30.41 -21.31 -8.78
C SER A 628 29.62 -22.27 -7.88
N TYR A 629 28.37 -21.93 -7.57
CA TYR A 629 27.45 -22.79 -6.84
C TYR A 629 27.19 -24.15 -7.54
N GLN A 630 27.15 -24.15 -8.88
CA GLN A 630 27.02 -25.36 -9.69
C GLN A 630 28.35 -26.13 -9.86
N GLY A 631 29.45 -25.65 -9.30
CA GLY A 631 30.79 -26.24 -9.43
C GLY A 631 31.47 -26.02 -10.78
N SER A 632 30.89 -25.17 -11.65
CA SER A 632 31.46 -24.83 -12.97
C SER A 632 32.54 -23.76 -12.90
N ILE A 633 32.49 -22.89 -11.89
CA ILE A 633 33.56 -21.93 -11.55
C ILE A 633 34.17 -22.33 -10.21
N THR A 634 35.44 -22.72 -10.23
CA THR A 634 36.22 -23.06 -9.03
C THR A 634 37.19 -21.95 -8.63
N ASP A 635 37.49 -21.03 -9.54
CA ASP A 635 38.33 -19.86 -9.32
C ASP A 635 37.48 -18.65 -8.88
N PRO A 636 37.60 -18.20 -7.62
CA PRO A 636 36.79 -17.10 -7.10
C PRO A 636 37.09 -15.75 -7.75
N ASP A 637 38.20 -15.60 -8.45
CA ASP A 637 38.52 -14.37 -9.18
C ASP A 637 37.66 -14.18 -10.44
N GLN A 638 36.92 -15.20 -10.85
CA GLN A 638 35.91 -15.10 -11.90
C GLN A 638 34.55 -14.60 -11.40
N VAL A 639 34.38 -14.44 -10.08
CA VAL A 639 33.16 -13.86 -9.49
C VAL A 639 33.20 -12.35 -9.67
N GLY A 640 32.07 -11.75 -10.05
CA GLY A 640 31.90 -10.33 -10.33
C GLY A 640 31.96 -9.41 -9.11
N VAL A 641 32.88 -9.61 -8.18
CA VAL A 641 33.16 -8.70 -7.05
C VAL A 641 34.66 -8.44 -7.00
N CYS A 642 35.04 -7.17 -7.05
CA CYS A 642 36.45 -6.76 -7.14
C CYS A 642 36.69 -5.45 -6.39
N ALA A 643 37.63 -5.46 -5.44
CA ALA A 643 38.21 -4.26 -4.86
C ALA A 643 39.17 -3.63 -5.87
N LEU A 644 38.75 -2.51 -6.49
CA LEU A 644 39.59 -1.78 -7.43
C LEU A 644 40.75 -1.05 -6.70
N ASN A 645 40.51 -0.69 -5.45
CA ASN A 645 41.47 -0.15 -4.49
C ASN A 645 40.87 -0.25 -3.07
N GLU A 646 41.57 0.25 -2.05
CA GLU A 646 41.15 0.17 -0.64
C GLU A 646 39.73 0.73 -0.38
N ALA A 647 39.29 1.75 -1.13
CA ALA A 647 38.03 2.45 -0.92
C ALA A 647 37.01 2.29 -2.07
N THR A 648 37.27 1.44 -3.06
CA THR A 648 36.36 1.28 -4.22
C THR A 648 36.07 -0.19 -4.49
N LEU A 649 34.80 -0.58 -4.35
CA LEU A 649 34.31 -1.93 -4.67
C LEU A 649 33.47 -1.91 -5.94
N ALA A 650 33.86 -2.68 -6.94
CA ALA A 650 33.06 -2.90 -8.15
C ALA A 650 32.33 -4.24 -8.07
N VAL A 651 31.04 -4.22 -8.40
CA VAL A 651 30.19 -5.42 -8.47
C VAL A 651 29.53 -5.49 -9.84
N GLU A 652 29.67 -6.63 -10.50
CA GLU A 652 29.08 -6.93 -11.80
C GLU A 652 28.02 -8.02 -11.61
N LEU A 653 26.82 -7.75 -12.12
CA LEU A 653 25.67 -8.63 -12.07
C LEU A 653 25.51 -9.36 -13.40
N GLU A 654 24.93 -10.57 -13.38
CA GLU A 654 24.57 -11.29 -14.60
C GLU A 654 23.54 -10.51 -15.44
N GLU A 655 22.58 -9.88 -14.76
CA GLU A 655 21.47 -9.14 -15.36
C GLU A 655 21.15 -7.89 -14.51
N PRO A 656 20.43 -6.88 -15.06
CA PRO A 656 19.96 -5.75 -14.28
C PRO A 656 19.04 -6.17 -13.12
N THR A 657 19.51 -6.05 -11.88
CA THR A 657 18.72 -6.41 -10.68
C THR A 657 18.38 -5.15 -9.89
N ALA A 658 17.16 -4.62 -10.09
CA ALA A 658 16.73 -3.35 -9.49
C ALA A 658 16.68 -3.36 -7.95
N HIS A 659 16.44 -4.52 -7.32
CA HIS A 659 16.40 -4.68 -5.87
C HIS A 659 17.76 -4.98 -5.23
N PHE A 660 18.86 -5.00 -6.00
CA PHE A 660 20.19 -5.39 -5.50
C PHE A 660 20.66 -4.60 -4.27
N PRO A 661 20.47 -3.26 -4.17
CA PRO A 661 20.81 -2.53 -2.95
C PRO A 661 20.08 -3.04 -1.69
N HIS A 662 18.85 -3.56 -1.82
CA HIS A 662 18.14 -4.16 -0.69
C HIS A 662 18.77 -5.49 -0.24
N VAL A 663 19.33 -6.27 -1.17
CA VAL A 663 20.09 -7.47 -0.84
C VAL A 663 21.33 -7.12 -0.02
N LEU A 664 22.00 -6.03 -0.35
CA LEU A 664 23.23 -5.57 0.31
C LEU A 664 23.02 -5.04 1.73
N ALA A 665 21.79 -4.70 2.09
CA ALA A 665 21.41 -4.33 3.45
C ALA A 665 21.22 -5.56 4.36
N HIS A 666 21.27 -6.78 3.81
CA HIS A 666 21.14 -7.99 4.61
C HIS A 666 22.47 -8.34 5.30
N PRO A 667 22.48 -8.70 6.60
CA PRO A 667 23.73 -8.99 7.34
C PRO A 667 24.61 -10.09 6.74
N ALA A 668 24.05 -10.98 5.94
CA ALA A 668 24.80 -12.04 5.26
C ALA A 668 25.75 -11.53 4.15
N THR A 669 25.61 -10.27 3.72
CA THR A 669 26.47 -9.63 2.70
C THR A 669 27.45 -8.62 3.30
N TYR A 670 27.55 -8.54 4.63
CA TYR A 670 28.43 -7.62 5.34
C TYR A 670 29.90 -8.06 5.25
N PRO A 671 30.87 -7.15 5.46
CA PRO A 671 32.28 -7.50 5.39
C PRO A 671 32.67 -8.38 6.58
N VAL A 672 33.76 -9.12 6.44
CA VAL A 672 34.41 -9.84 7.56
C VAL A 672 35.87 -9.39 7.67
N PRO A 673 36.44 -9.30 8.87
CA PRO A 673 37.80 -8.80 9.06
C PRO A 673 38.82 -9.81 8.53
N LYS A 674 39.30 -9.61 7.30
CA LYS A 674 40.16 -10.58 6.60
C LYS A 674 41.36 -10.98 7.45
N HIS A 675 42.02 -10.00 8.08
CA HIS A 675 43.21 -10.21 8.92
C HIS A 675 42.93 -11.12 10.13
N VAL A 676 41.74 -11.03 10.73
CA VAL A 676 41.37 -11.87 11.89
C VAL A 676 40.97 -13.27 11.44
N VAL A 677 40.22 -13.37 10.34
CA VAL A 677 39.83 -14.67 9.77
C VAL A 677 41.06 -15.48 9.37
N GLU A 678 42.03 -14.85 8.70
CA GLU A 678 43.29 -15.50 8.33
C GLU A 678 44.14 -15.88 9.55
N ALA A 679 44.18 -15.04 10.59
CA ALA A 679 44.95 -15.31 11.81
C ALA A 679 44.31 -16.35 12.74
N ARG A 680 42.98 -16.47 12.77
CA ARG A 680 42.24 -17.25 13.76
C ARG A 680 41.44 -18.43 13.18
N GLY A 681 41.26 -18.48 11.86
CA GLY A 681 40.49 -19.54 11.20
C GLY A 681 39.03 -19.59 11.69
N GLU A 682 38.50 -20.80 11.87
CA GLU A 682 37.07 -21.03 12.22
C GLU A 682 36.62 -20.39 13.54
N ILE A 683 37.54 -20.13 14.48
CA ILE A 683 37.20 -19.54 15.79
C ILE A 683 37.21 -18.01 15.76
N TRP A 684 37.39 -17.35 14.60
CA TRP A 684 37.48 -15.89 14.51
C TRP A 684 36.23 -15.16 15.04
N ALA A 685 35.05 -15.78 14.91
CA ALA A 685 33.76 -15.20 15.31
C ALA A 685 33.37 -15.54 16.77
N ASN A 686 34.26 -16.18 17.54
CA ASN A 686 34.01 -16.46 18.95
C ASN A 686 34.08 -15.17 19.80
N PRO A 687 33.45 -15.15 20.99
CA PRO A 687 33.43 -13.96 21.85
C PRO A 687 34.79 -13.33 22.15
N GLU A 688 35.84 -14.16 22.26
CA GLU A 688 37.18 -13.72 22.65
C GLU A 688 38.01 -13.15 21.49
N THR A 689 37.58 -13.40 20.25
CA THR A 689 38.38 -13.18 19.03
C THR A 689 37.68 -12.27 18.03
N ILE A 690 36.36 -12.10 18.15
CA ILE A 690 35.55 -11.35 17.20
C ILE A 690 35.97 -9.88 17.12
N VAL A 691 36.09 -9.39 15.90
CA VAL A 691 36.33 -7.98 15.57
C VAL A 691 35.20 -7.51 14.68
N THR A 692 34.73 -6.29 14.93
CA THR A 692 33.41 -5.79 14.48
C THR A 692 33.51 -4.36 13.94
N ASN A 693 32.72 -3.98 12.94
CA ASN A 693 32.66 -2.60 12.41
C ASN A 693 31.28 -1.94 12.63
N GLY A 694 30.41 -2.59 13.41
CA GLY A 694 29.05 -2.16 13.71
C GLY A 694 28.95 -1.12 14.83
N PRO A 695 27.72 -0.65 15.11
CA PRO A 695 27.43 0.30 16.20
C PRO A 695 27.74 -0.24 17.60
N PHE A 696 27.79 -1.57 17.77
CA PHE A 696 28.10 -2.21 19.03
C PHE A 696 29.19 -3.26 18.89
N THR A 697 29.91 -3.51 19.99
CA THR A 697 30.86 -4.60 20.18
C THR A 697 30.30 -5.62 21.18
N LEU A 698 30.69 -6.88 21.04
CA LEU A 698 30.35 -7.92 22.01
C LEU A 698 31.19 -7.76 23.29
N GLU A 699 30.55 -7.54 24.44
CA GLU A 699 31.22 -7.46 25.75
C GLU A 699 31.30 -8.83 26.42
N SER A 700 30.21 -9.62 26.39
CA SER A 700 30.19 -10.99 26.91
C SER A 700 29.04 -11.81 26.32
N TRP A 701 29.23 -13.13 26.25
CA TRP A 701 28.20 -14.10 25.88
C TRP A 701 28.24 -15.28 26.84
N GLN A 702 27.14 -15.48 27.56
CA GLN A 702 26.86 -16.67 28.36
C GLN A 702 25.72 -17.44 27.67
N PRO A 703 26.04 -18.52 26.92
CA PRO A 703 25.05 -19.27 26.14
C PRO A 703 23.83 -19.69 26.99
N GLY A 704 22.63 -19.55 26.43
CA GLY A 704 21.36 -19.89 27.08
C GLY A 704 20.91 -18.91 28.17
N ALA A 705 21.77 -17.98 28.59
CA ALA A 705 21.47 -17.05 29.68
C ALA A 705 21.39 -15.60 29.19
N ARG A 706 22.53 -15.05 28.74
CA ARG A 706 22.67 -13.60 28.51
C ARG A 706 23.78 -13.26 27.52
N MET A 707 23.53 -12.27 26.67
CA MET A 707 24.56 -11.57 25.90
C MET A 707 24.56 -10.09 26.27
N VAL A 708 25.74 -9.48 26.24
CA VAL A 708 25.92 -8.07 26.55
C VAL A 708 26.72 -7.41 25.46
N PHE A 709 26.18 -6.32 24.91
CA PHE A 709 26.86 -5.48 23.94
C PHE A 709 27.16 -4.12 24.55
N SER A 710 28.30 -3.55 24.18
CA SER A 710 28.72 -2.19 24.51
C SER A 710 28.79 -1.35 23.23
N ARG A 711 28.57 -0.04 23.35
CA ARG A 711 28.74 0.87 22.21
C ARG A 711 30.16 0.75 21.66
N ASN A 712 30.29 0.60 20.34
CA ASN A 712 31.59 0.54 19.68
C ASN A 712 32.20 1.95 19.58
N PRO A 713 33.31 2.24 20.27
CA PRO A 713 33.94 3.57 20.21
C PRO A 713 34.57 3.87 18.84
N ALA A 714 34.85 2.87 18.02
CA ALA A 714 35.39 3.03 16.67
C ALA A 714 34.29 3.33 15.62
N TYR A 715 33.01 3.19 15.98
CA TYR A 715 31.90 3.41 15.04
C TYR A 715 31.66 4.91 14.78
N GLN A 716 31.98 5.35 13.57
CA GLN A 716 31.74 6.73 13.09
C GLN A 716 30.45 6.86 12.25
N GLY A 717 29.65 5.79 12.14
CA GLY A 717 28.38 5.84 11.42
C GLY A 717 27.27 6.57 12.20
N ARG A 718 26.10 6.71 11.56
CA ARG A 718 24.93 7.35 12.17
C ARG A 718 24.46 6.58 13.40
N PHE A 719 24.40 7.27 14.54
CA PHE A 719 23.91 6.73 15.81
C PHE A 719 23.00 7.79 16.46
N THR A 720 21.68 7.67 16.27
CA THR A 720 20.74 8.70 16.74
C THR A 720 20.22 8.45 18.14
N GLY A 721 20.39 7.24 18.66
CA GLY A 721 19.96 6.79 19.97
C GLY A 721 20.97 7.07 21.09
N ASN A 722 20.60 6.78 22.34
CA ASN A 722 21.42 7.06 23.52
C ASN A 722 21.97 5.84 24.25
N LEU A 723 21.74 4.64 23.70
CA LEU A 723 22.20 3.39 24.30
C LEU A 723 23.73 3.32 24.37
N GLN A 724 24.26 3.05 25.56
CA GLN A 724 25.67 2.70 25.75
C GLN A 724 25.90 1.19 25.90
N ARG A 725 24.86 0.46 26.33
CA ARG A 725 24.91 -0.97 26.61
C ARG A 725 23.55 -1.61 26.31
N VAL A 726 23.58 -2.82 25.75
CA VAL A 726 22.39 -3.64 25.48
C VAL A 726 22.56 -5.00 26.12
N GLU A 727 21.54 -5.49 26.81
CA GLU A 727 21.50 -6.78 27.48
C GLU A 727 20.42 -7.66 26.84
N LEU A 728 20.86 -8.75 26.21
CA LEU A 728 19.97 -9.72 25.60
C LEU A 728 19.73 -10.86 26.58
N HIS A 729 18.46 -11.13 26.88
CA HIS A 729 18.06 -12.25 27.73
C HIS A 729 17.66 -13.44 26.87
N LEU A 730 18.45 -14.51 26.93
CA LEU A 730 18.37 -15.65 26.00
C LEU A 730 17.46 -16.79 26.48
N LEU A 731 16.86 -16.63 27.66
CA LEU A 731 15.93 -17.60 28.26
C LEU A 731 14.82 -18.01 27.26
N THR A 732 14.50 -19.29 27.21
CA THR A 732 13.54 -19.81 26.22
C THR A 732 12.08 -19.76 26.68
N ASP A 733 11.84 -19.73 28.00
CA ASP A 733 10.52 -19.69 28.62
C ASP A 733 9.84 -18.31 28.49
N PRO A 734 8.76 -18.19 27.70
CA PRO A 734 8.09 -16.92 27.46
C PRO A 734 7.28 -16.43 28.67
N VAL A 735 6.78 -17.32 29.54
CA VAL A 735 6.03 -16.93 30.75
C VAL A 735 6.99 -16.33 31.78
N ARG A 736 8.17 -16.92 31.93
CA ARG A 736 9.23 -16.34 32.76
C ARG A 736 9.68 -14.98 32.22
N LYS A 737 9.82 -14.83 30.91
CA LYS A 737 10.13 -13.53 30.28
C LYS A 737 9.03 -12.49 30.53
N LEU A 738 7.75 -12.88 30.50
CA LEU A 738 6.67 -11.97 30.90
C LEU A 738 6.81 -11.52 32.35
N ALA A 739 7.10 -12.44 33.28
CA ALA A 739 7.33 -12.08 34.68
C ALA A 739 8.53 -11.14 34.87
N MET A 740 9.62 -11.34 34.11
CA MET A 740 10.77 -10.44 34.09
C MET A 740 10.39 -9.05 33.57
N TYR A 741 9.59 -8.99 32.50
CA TYR A 741 9.06 -7.72 32.00
C TYR A 741 8.23 -7.01 33.07
N GLU A 742 7.33 -7.71 33.76
CA GLU A 742 6.52 -7.16 34.85
C GLU A 742 7.36 -6.72 36.06
N ALA A 743 8.48 -7.39 36.33
CA ALA A 743 9.46 -7.04 37.35
C ALA A 743 10.43 -5.92 36.93
N ASN A 744 10.24 -5.32 35.75
CA ASN A 744 11.14 -4.33 35.16
C ASN A 744 12.57 -4.86 34.99
N GLU A 745 12.74 -6.16 34.73
CA GLU A 745 13.99 -6.80 34.33
C GLU A 745 14.12 -6.92 32.80
N LEU A 746 13.06 -6.62 32.06
CA LEU A 746 13.05 -6.42 30.60
C LEU A 746 12.37 -5.09 30.26
N ASP A 747 12.93 -4.38 29.30
CA ASP A 747 12.41 -3.12 28.76
C ASP A 747 11.56 -3.33 27.51
N VAL A 748 11.91 -4.35 26.71
CA VAL A 748 11.19 -4.74 25.50
C VAL A 748 11.00 -6.26 25.48
N PHE A 749 9.76 -6.70 25.25
CA PHE A 749 9.40 -8.11 25.21
C PHE A 749 8.50 -8.45 24.01
N ARG A 750 8.94 -9.40 23.18
CA ARG A 750 8.15 -10.00 22.10
C ARG A 750 7.17 -11.03 22.64
N VAL A 751 5.91 -10.62 22.71
CA VAL A 751 4.83 -11.42 23.31
C VAL A 751 4.23 -12.47 22.38
N TRP A 752 4.59 -12.50 21.09
CA TRP A 752 4.12 -13.52 20.15
C TRP A 752 4.59 -14.96 20.47
N PHE A 753 5.49 -15.11 21.45
CA PHE A 753 5.92 -16.41 21.98
C PHE A 753 5.02 -16.93 23.10
N LEU A 754 4.15 -16.09 23.65
CA LEU A 754 3.22 -16.50 24.70
C LEU A 754 2.11 -17.37 24.09
N PRO A 755 1.62 -18.37 24.84
CA PRO A 755 0.34 -19.00 24.53
C PRO A 755 -0.73 -17.94 24.34
N ALA A 756 -1.64 -18.11 23.36
CA ALA A 756 -2.59 -17.06 22.98
C ALA A 756 -3.43 -16.52 24.16
N ALA A 757 -3.77 -17.36 25.14
CA ALA A 757 -4.48 -16.93 26.34
C ALA A 757 -3.64 -16.00 27.25
N GLU A 758 -2.34 -16.24 27.36
CA GLU A 758 -1.44 -15.36 28.12
C GLU A 758 -1.14 -14.09 27.33
N LEU A 759 -1.02 -14.17 26.00
CA LEU A 759 -0.92 -12.99 25.15
C LEU A 759 -2.14 -12.06 25.29
N ASP A 760 -3.35 -12.62 25.30
CA ASP A 760 -4.58 -11.86 25.53
C ASP A 760 -4.54 -11.12 26.88
N ARG A 761 -4.14 -11.82 27.95
CA ARG A 761 -4.03 -11.26 29.29
C ARG A 761 -2.96 -10.17 29.36
N ALA A 762 -1.78 -10.42 28.78
CA ALA A 762 -0.68 -9.47 28.76
C ALA A 762 -1.10 -8.18 28.03
N ARG A 763 -1.77 -8.31 26.88
CA ARG A 763 -2.30 -7.16 26.12
C ARG A 763 -3.35 -6.37 26.92
N GLN A 764 -4.25 -7.05 27.61
CA GLN A 764 -5.28 -6.38 28.42
C GLN A 764 -4.68 -5.67 29.64
N ARG A 765 -3.71 -6.31 30.30
CA ARG A 765 -3.05 -5.80 31.51
C ARG A 765 -2.09 -4.65 31.22
N HIS A 766 -1.40 -4.70 30.09
CA HIS A 766 -0.35 -3.77 29.67
C HIS A 766 -0.76 -3.01 28.40
N ALA A 767 -2.03 -2.58 28.33
CA ALA A 767 -2.61 -2.01 27.10
C ALA A 767 -1.88 -0.76 26.58
N GLU A 768 -1.38 0.08 27.48
CA GLU A 768 -0.62 1.30 27.14
C GLU A 768 0.83 1.01 26.70
N GLU A 769 1.35 -0.17 27.05
CA GLU A 769 2.71 -0.61 26.71
C GLU A 769 2.73 -1.54 25.48
N TYR A 770 1.55 -1.97 25.02
CA TYR A 770 1.40 -2.94 23.94
C TYR A 770 1.42 -2.28 22.56
N VAL A 771 2.29 -2.78 21.69
CA VAL A 771 2.41 -2.33 20.30
C VAL A 771 2.29 -3.50 19.34
N SER A 772 1.53 -3.30 18.26
CA SER A 772 1.44 -4.25 17.16
C SER A 772 1.66 -3.58 15.81
N GLY A 773 2.37 -4.28 14.92
CA GLY A 773 2.68 -3.80 13.58
C GLY A 773 2.59 -4.91 12.51
N PRO A 774 2.59 -4.54 11.22
CA PRO A 774 2.68 -5.51 10.14
C PRO A 774 4.01 -6.25 10.19
N GLN A 775 4.02 -7.47 9.64
CA GLN A 775 5.25 -8.25 9.46
C GLN A 775 5.20 -8.99 8.13
N ILE A 776 6.27 -8.92 7.36
CA ILE A 776 6.37 -9.60 6.07
C ILE A 776 6.91 -11.02 6.30
N THR A 777 6.04 -11.92 6.78
CA THR A 777 6.39 -13.30 7.11
C THR A 777 5.25 -14.25 6.79
N THR A 778 5.58 -15.46 6.33
CA THR A 778 4.60 -16.54 6.09
C THR A 778 5.02 -17.77 6.87
N LEU A 779 4.12 -18.32 7.70
CA LEU A 779 4.26 -19.64 8.30
C LEU A 779 3.62 -20.67 7.36
N TYR A 780 4.31 -21.78 7.13
CA TYR A 780 3.91 -22.77 6.13
C TYR A 780 4.34 -24.19 6.50
N VAL A 781 3.69 -25.16 5.87
CA VAL A 781 4.12 -26.56 5.86
C VAL A 781 4.70 -26.89 4.49
N GLY A 782 5.91 -27.42 4.43
CA GLY A 782 6.54 -27.88 3.20
C GLY A 782 6.47 -29.40 3.04
N PHE A 783 6.41 -29.86 1.79
CA PHE A 783 6.36 -31.28 1.42
C PHE A 783 7.57 -31.65 0.56
N ASP A 784 8.21 -32.79 0.83
CA ASP A 784 9.17 -33.37 -0.10
C ASP A 784 8.44 -34.00 -1.30
N ALA A 785 8.30 -33.23 -2.36
CA ALA A 785 7.63 -33.67 -3.58
C ALA A 785 8.42 -34.72 -4.39
N SER A 786 9.61 -35.13 -3.94
CA SER A 786 10.43 -36.13 -4.64
C SER A 786 10.22 -37.57 -4.17
N ARG A 787 9.53 -37.79 -3.04
CA ARG A 787 9.39 -39.13 -2.41
C ARG A 787 7.95 -39.46 -2.01
N PRO A 788 7.50 -40.73 -2.08
CA PRO A 788 6.19 -41.14 -1.56
C PRO A 788 6.03 -40.84 -0.05
N PRO A 789 4.81 -40.52 0.43
CA PRO A 789 3.57 -40.40 -0.34
C PRO A 789 3.42 -39.03 -1.02
N PHE A 790 4.28 -38.07 -0.69
CA PHE A 790 4.13 -36.68 -1.13
C PHE A 790 4.58 -36.42 -2.57
N ALA A 791 5.22 -37.37 -3.23
CA ALA A 791 5.42 -37.36 -4.68
C ALA A 791 4.08 -37.29 -5.45
N ASP A 792 3.00 -37.86 -4.90
CA ASP A 792 1.67 -37.72 -5.46
C ASP A 792 1.04 -36.38 -5.05
N ARG A 793 0.87 -35.48 -6.03
CA ARG A 793 0.26 -34.16 -5.79
C ARG A 793 -1.14 -34.23 -5.18
N ARG A 794 -1.89 -35.32 -5.41
CA ARG A 794 -3.23 -35.51 -4.84
C ARG A 794 -3.17 -35.65 -3.34
N VAL A 795 -2.15 -36.32 -2.81
CA VAL A 795 -1.92 -36.46 -1.37
C VAL A 795 -1.63 -35.10 -0.73
N ARG A 796 -0.73 -34.31 -1.33
CA ARG A 796 -0.40 -32.96 -0.84
C ARG A 796 -1.64 -32.08 -0.84
N ARG A 797 -2.36 -32.01 -1.97
CA ARG A 797 -3.61 -31.23 -2.09
C ARG A 797 -4.69 -31.69 -1.12
N ALA A 798 -4.83 -32.99 -0.86
CA ALA A 798 -5.79 -33.49 0.12
C ALA A 798 -5.48 -32.94 1.53
N LEU A 799 -4.22 -32.94 1.96
CA LEU A 799 -3.85 -32.36 3.25
C LEU A 799 -4.10 -30.85 3.31
N VAL A 800 -3.83 -30.12 2.22
CA VAL A 800 -4.10 -28.67 2.15
C VAL A 800 -5.59 -28.35 2.23
N LEU A 801 -6.42 -29.02 1.43
CA LEU A 801 -7.86 -28.82 1.38
C LEU A 801 -8.55 -29.26 2.68
N ALA A 802 -7.98 -30.21 3.43
CA ALA A 802 -8.48 -30.65 4.72
C ALA A 802 -8.06 -29.73 5.89
N THR A 803 -7.28 -28.69 5.66
CA THR A 803 -6.87 -27.75 6.72
C THR A 803 -7.72 -26.48 6.66
N ASP A 804 -8.56 -26.30 7.67
CA ASP A 804 -9.29 -25.04 7.90
C ASP A 804 -8.33 -24.04 8.57
N ARG A 805 -7.77 -23.15 7.74
CA ARG A 805 -6.80 -22.12 8.19
C ARG A 805 -7.45 -21.02 9.00
N GLU A 806 -8.72 -20.69 8.73
CA GLU A 806 -9.44 -19.69 9.51
C GLU A 806 -9.68 -20.20 10.92
N MET A 807 -10.17 -21.45 11.03
CA MET A 807 -10.28 -22.13 12.32
C MET A 807 -8.91 -22.25 12.99
N HIS A 808 -7.86 -22.63 12.26
CA HIS A 808 -6.51 -22.74 12.81
C HIS A 808 -6.04 -21.41 13.41
N ALA A 809 -6.15 -20.31 12.66
CA ALA A 809 -5.77 -18.98 13.12
C ALA A 809 -6.59 -18.53 14.34
N ASN A 810 -7.90 -18.81 14.35
CA ASN A 810 -8.79 -18.41 15.45
C ASN A 810 -8.59 -19.26 16.71
N VAL A 811 -8.37 -20.57 16.58
CA VAL A 811 -8.22 -21.48 17.73
C VAL A 811 -6.83 -21.37 18.34
N VAL A 812 -5.78 -21.38 17.50
CA VAL A 812 -4.40 -21.39 17.97
C VAL A 812 -3.92 -20.00 18.33
N HIS A 813 -4.21 -19.01 17.49
CA HIS A 813 -3.70 -17.64 17.65
C HIS A 813 -4.73 -16.63 18.11
N ARG A 814 -6.02 -16.99 18.25
CA ARG A 814 -7.09 -16.07 18.72
C ARG A 814 -7.15 -14.74 17.98
N GLY A 815 -6.87 -14.76 16.68
CA GLY A 815 -6.88 -13.58 15.82
C GLY A 815 -5.61 -12.71 15.87
N HIS A 816 -4.58 -13.11 16.63
CA HIS A 816 -3.29 -12.40 16.63
C HIS A 816 -2.56 -12.58 15.29
N PHE A 817 -2.70 -13.75 14.66
CA PHE A 817 -2.17 -14.03 13.33
C PHE A 817 -3.32 -14.15 12.32
N GLY A 818 -3.11 -13.66 11.10
CA GLY A 818 -4.08 -13.79 10.02
C GLY A 818 -4.02 -15.17 9.37
N PRO A 819 -5.15 -15.75 8.91
CA PRO A 819 -5.12 -16.97 8.12
C PRO A 819 -4.42 -16.71 6.77
N ALA A 820 -3.53 -17.62 6.36
CA ALA A 820 -2.87 -17.50 5.06
C ALA A 820 -3.78 -18.03 3.95
N THR A 821 -4.73 -17.19 3.53
CA THR A 821 -5.64 -17.51 2.42
C THR A 821 -5.05 -17.12 1.06
N GLY A 822 -3.98 -16.33 1.01
CA GLY A 822 -3.29 -15.95 -0.22
C GLY A 822 -2.07 -16.79 -0.56
N GLY A 823 -1.13 -16.17 -1.25
CA GLY A 823 0.12 -16.79 -1.68
C GLY A 823 1.14 -17.02 -0.57
N PHE A 824 2.29 -17.55 -0.97
CA PHE A 824 3.47 -17.59 -0.11
C PHE A 824 4.02 -16.19 0.16
N VAL A 825 3.93 -15.30 -0.83
CA VAL A 825 4.22 -13.87 -0.66
C VAL A 825 3.16 -13.28 0.29
N PRO A 826 3.53 -12.73 1.46
CA PRO A 826 2.56 -12.29 2.47
C PRO A 826 1.95 -10.90 2.16
N PRO A 827 0.83 -10.53 2.81
CA PRO A 827 0.25 -9.19 2.70
C PRO A 827 1.25 -8.09 3.10
N GLY A 828 1.16 -6.94 2.44
CA GLY A 828 2.07 -5.81 2.64
C GLY A 828 3.38 -5.88 1.83
N MET A 829 3.60 -6.97 1.09
CA MET A 829 4.70 -7.09 0.11
C MET A 829 4.18 -6.87 -1.32
N PRO A 830 4.95 -6.18 -2.20
CA PRO A 830 4.66 -6.17 -3.62
C PRO A 830 4.48 -7.60 -4.14
N GLY A 831 3.58 -7.81 -5.10
CA GLY A 831 3.34 -9.15 -5.66
C GLY A 831 2.50 -10.10 -4.79
N HIS A 832 2.01 -9.68 -3.60
CA HIS A 832 1.04 -10.50 -2.86
C HIS A 832 -0.21 -10.78 -3.69
N SER A 833 -0.57 -12.07 -3.78
CA SER A 833 -1.82 -12.52 -4.39
C SER A 833 -2.79 -12.93 -3.28
N PRO A 834 -3.83 -12.13 -3.00
CA PRO A 834 -4.78 -12.49 -1.97
C PRO A 834 -5.60 -13.67 -2.48
N GLY A 835 -5.78 -14.67 -1.64
CA GLY A 835 -6.64 -15.79 -1.94
C GLY A 835 -6.08 -16.98 -2.77
N ILE A 836 -4.91 -16.90 -3.39
CA ILE A 836 -4.50 -17.98 -4.32
C ILE A 836 -4.29 -19.35 -3.66
N ALA A 837 -4.26 -19.43 -2.32
CA ALA A 837 -4.21 -20.71 -1.62
C ALA A 837 -5.48 -21.53 -1.88
N LEU A 838 -5.29 -22.85 -2.02
CA LEU A 838 -6.39 -23.79 -2.12
C LEU A 838 -7.36 -23.62 -0.93
N PRO A 839 -8.67 -23.43 -1.15
CA PRO A 839 -9.61 -23.20 -0.06
C PRO A 839 -9.81 -24.47 0.78
N TYR A 840 -10.35 -24.33 1.98
CA TYR A 840 -10.82 -25.50 2.74
C TYR A 840 -11.99 -26.17 1.99
N ASP A 841 -11.84 -27.45 1.67
CA ASP A 841 -12.84 -28.27 0.96
C ASP A 841 -12.66 -29.73 1.39
N LEU A 842 -13.36 -30.11 2.47
CA LEU A 842 -13.23 -31.43 3.08
C LEU A 842 -13.67 -32.56 2.14
N ASP A 843 -14.76 -32.36 1.40
CA ASP A 843 -15.29 -33.37 0.49
C ASP A 843 -14.30 -33.66 -0.63
N ARG A 844 -13.73 -32.61 -1.23
CA ARG A 844 -12.71 -32.76 -2.26
C ARG A 844 -11.42 -33.35 -1.70
N ALA A 845 -11.02 -32.97 -0.48
CA ALA A 845 -9.86 -33.54 0.19
C ALA A 845 -9.97 -35.06 0.37
N GLN A 846 -11.12 -35.52 0.89
CA GLN A 846 -11.40 -36.95 1.08
C GLN A 846 -11.44 -37.69 -0.25
N GLN A 847 -12.05 -37.09 -1.29
CA GLN A 847 -12.07 -37.68 -2.63
C GLN A 847 -10.66 -37.84 -3.21
N LEU A 848 -9.81 -36.81 -3.14
CA LEU A 848 -8.43 -36.88 -3.63
C LEU A 848 -7.62 -37.94 -2.89
N LEU A 849 -7.83 -38.10 -1.58
CA LEU A 849 -7.14 -39.10 -0.78
C LEU A 849 -7.59 -40.53 -1.15
N VAL A 850 -8.88 -40.73 -1.46
CA VAL A 850 -9.39 -42.00 -2.02
C VAL A 850 -8.78 -42.28 -3.39
N GLU A 851 -8.74 -41.28 -4.29
CA GLU A 851 -8.13 -41.38 -5.62
C GLU A 851 -6.62 -41.68 -5.55
N ALA A 852 -5.94 -41.23 -4.49
CA ALA A 852 -4.55 -41.55 -4.17
C ALA A 852 -4.34 -42.93 -3.53
N GLY A 853 -5.42 -43.68 -3.26
CA GLY A 853 -5.37 -45.04 -2.72
C GLY A 853 -5.41 -45.13 -1.19
N TYR A 854 -5.76 -44.05 -0.49
CA TYR A 854 -5.77 -43.98 0.98
C TYR A 854 -7.15 -43.63 1.56
N PRO A 855 -8.22 -44.41 1.26
CA PRO A 855 -9.57 -44.10 1.75
C PRO A 855 -9.61 -44.03 3.28
N ARG A 856 -9.99 -42.88 3.82
CA ARG A 856 -9.97 -42.59 5.28
C ARG A 856 -8.59 -42.88 5.92
N GLY A 857 -7.50 -42.59 5.21
CA GLY A 857 -6.13 -42.78 5.69
C GLY A 857 -5.69 -44.25 5.75
N ARG A 858 -6.53 -45.21 5.36
CA ARG A 858 -6.17 -46.63 5.35
C ARG A 858 -5.03 -46.88 4.37
N GLY A 859 -3.94 -47.48 4.86
CA GLY A 859 -2.74 -47.74 4.07
C GLY A 859 -1.81 -46.54 3.91
N PHE A 860 -2.13 -45.38 4.49
CA PHE A 860 -1.26 -44.21 4.46
C PHE A 860 0.05 -44.51 5.21
N PRO A 861 1.23 -44.21 4.64
CA PRO A 861 2.50 -44.51 5.27
C PRO A 861 2.72 -43.64 6.51
N ARG A 862 3.53 -44.14 7.46
CA ARG A 862 3.95 -43.34 8.61
C ARG A 862 4.84 -42.20 8.13
N VAL A 863 4.36 -40.98 8.29
CA VAL A 863 5.11 -39.76 7.98
C VAL A 863 5.40 -38.99 9.27
N THR A 864 6.55 -38.32 9.28
CA THR A 864 6.96 -37.45 10.38
C THR A 864 6.91 -36.00 9.91
N LEU A 865 6.20 -35.16 10.67
CA LEU A 865 6.26 -33.71 10.56
C LEU A 865 7.39 -33.21 11.47
N LEU A 866 8.45 -32.66 10.88
CA LEU A 866 9.49 -31.95 11.62
C LEU A 866 8.98 -30.56 12.04
N VAL A 867 9.07 -30.24 13.32
CA VAL A 867 8.53 -29.00 13.90
C VAL A 867 9.54 -28.44 14.88
N SER A 868 9.78 -27.14 14.85
CA SER A 868 10.50 -26.47 15.93
C SER A 868 9.68 -26.49 17.23
N ASP A 869 10.31 -26.58 18.39
CA ASP A 869 9.69 -26.50 19.72
C ASP A 869 8.74 -25.30 19.89
N PHE A 870 9.08 -24.17 19.27
CA PHE A 870 8.22 -22.98 19.23
C PHE A 870 6.85 -23.19 18.56
N ARG A 871 6.73 -24.17 17.66
CA ARG A 871 5.54 -24.43 16.83
C ARG A 871 4.80 -25.69 17.24
N ALA A 872 5.10 -26.24 18.43
CA ALA A 872 4.52 -27.49 18.91
C ALA A 872 2.99 -27.42 19.02
N GLN A 873 2.42 -26.33 19.55
CA GLN A 873 0.97 -26.15 19.68
C GLN A 873 0.26 -26.03 18.32
N GLU A 874 0.83 -25.24 17.39
CA GLU A 874 0.32 -25.10 16.02
C GLU A 874 0.28 -26.47 15.32
N SER A 875 1.39 -27.21 15.38
CA SER A 875 1.46 -28.54 14.79
C SER A 875 0.49 -29.55 15.42
N GLU A 876 0.11 -29.39 16.69
CA GLU A 876 -0.86 -30.26 17.34
C GLU A 876 -2.24 -30.13 16.70
N HIS A 877 -2.70 -28.89 16.59
CA HIS A 877 -4.01 -28.59 16.02
C HIS A 877 -4.05 -28.97 14.54
N LEU A 878 -2.95 -28.75 13.80
CA LEU A 878 -2.85 -29.17 12.41
C LEU A 878 -2.98 -30.70 12.23
N VAL A 879 -2.19 -31.48 12.99
CA VAL A 879 -2.24 -32.95 12.90
C VAL A 879 -3.59 -33.49 13.39
N ALA A 880 -4.22 -32.84 14.38
CA ALA A 880 -5.57 -33.18 14.82
C ALA A 880 -6.60 -33.01 13.68
N GLN A 881 -6.54 -31.91 12.94
CA GLN A 881 -7.42 -31.70 11.77
C GLN A 881 -7.22 -32.82 10.73
N TRP A 882 -5.98 -33.17 10.36
CA TRP A 882 -5.75 -34.26 9.40
C TRP A 882 -6.22 -35.64 9.90
N ARG A 883 -6.08 -35.91 11.20
CA ARG A 883 -6.60 -37.14 11.80
C ARG A 883 -8.12 -37.19 11.75
N GLU A 884 -8.79 -36.10 12.13
CA GLU A 884 -10.26 -36.02 12.17
C GLU A 884 -10.86 -36.04 10.76
N HIS A 885 -10.34 -35.23 9.86
CA HIS A 885 -10.88 -35.01 8.53
C HIS A 885 -10.55 -36.14 7.54
N LEU A 886 -9.35 -36.72 7.64
CA LEU A 886 -8.83 -37.67 6.66
C LEU A 886 -8.49 -39.04 7.23
N GLY A 887 -8.42 -39.20 8.55
CA GLY A 887 -7.95 -40.44 9.18
C GLY A 887 -6.43 -40.66 9.04
N VAL A 888 -5.68 -39.61 8.66
CA VAL A 888 -4.22 -39.68 8.47
C VAL A 888 -3.52 -39.42 9.80
N GLU A 889 -2.66 -40.34 10.22
CA GLU A 889 -1.80 -40.17 11.40
C GLU A 889 -0.43 -39.64 10.99
N VAL A 890 -0.07 -38.47 11.52
CA VAL A 890 1.24 -37.84 11.33
C VAL A 890 1.97 -37.81 12.67
N LYS A 891 3.17 -38.37 12.72
CA LYS A 891 4.01 -38.26 13.92
C LYS A 891 4.66 -36.88 13.93
N ARG A 892 4.67 -36.20 15.07
CA ARG A 892 5.43 -34.96 15.25
C ARG A 892 6.83 -35.28 15.78
N GLU A 893 7.84 -34.67 15.19
CA GLU A 893 9.21 -34.65 15.72
C GLU A 893 9.55 -33.21 16.07
N ILE A 894 9.66 -32.96 17.37
CA ILE A 894 9.93 -31.62 17.91
C ILE A 894 11.44 -31.45 18.07
N ILE A 895 11.99 -30.42 17.43
CA ILE A 895 13.42 -30.07 17.49
C ILE A 895 13.62 -28.65 18.01
N GLU A 896 14.82 -28.33 18.48
CA GLU A 896 15.12 -26.97 18.96
C GLU A 896 15.08 -25.94 17.81
N THR A 897 14.38 -24.82 18.04
CA THR A 897 14.21 -23.76 17.03
C THR A 897 15.55 -23.26 16.45
N ALA A 898 16.59 -23.14 17.28
CA ALA A 898 17.88 -22.57 16.88
C ALA A 898 18.49 -23.29 15.67
N ILE A 899 18.49 -24.62 15.67
CA ILE A 899 19.10 -25.48 14.65
C ILE A 899 18.12 -25.95 13.56
N SER A 900 16.84 -25.59 13.67
CA SER A 900 15.79 -26.13 12.79
C SER A 900 16.02 -25.85 11.30
N GLY A 901 16.51 -24.66 10.95
CA GLY A 901 16.83 -24.31 9.57
C GLY A 901 17.97 -25.14 8.98
N GLU A 902 19.03 -25.42 9.75
CA GLU A 902 20.16 -26.24 9.30
C GLU A 902 19.72 -27.69 9.09
N ILE A 903 18.98 -28.26 10.05
CA ILE A 903 18.42 -29.60 9.94
C ILE A 903 17.51 -29.71 8.72
N LEU A 904 16.69 -28.70 8.42
CA LEU A 904 15.83 -28.71 7.23
C LEU A 904 16.63 -28.79 5.93
N ARG A 905 17.76 -28.08 5.85
CA ARG A 905 18.64 -28.08 4.65
C ARG A 905 19.38 -29.40 4.49
N GLU A 906 19.88 -29.96 5.59
CA GLU A 906 20.69 -31.18 5.59
C GLU A 906 19.86 -32.46 5.50
N ALA A 907 18.80 -32.57 6.32
CA ALA A 907 18.02 -33.79 6.46
C ALA A 907 16.89 -33.91 5.43
N GLN A 908 16.43 -32.79 4.87
CA GLN A 908 15.33 -32.72 3.89
C GLN A 908 14.15 -33.64 4.26
N PRO A 909 13.48 -33.39 5.40
CA PRO A 909 12.40 -34.25 5.88
C PRO A 909 11.23 -34.27 4.90
N SER A 910 10.48 -35.37 4.88
CA SER A 910 9.34 -35.53 3.97
C SER A 910 8.21 -34.53 4.20
N LEU A 911 8.08 -34.03 5.43
CA LEU A 911 7.09 -33.05 5.83
C LEU A 911 7.70 -32.16 6.94
N PHE A 912 7.56 -30.84 6.83
CA PHE A 912 8.10 -29.92 7.82
C PHE A 912 7.24 -28.68 8.02
N PHE A 913 7.26 -28.13 9.23
CA PHE A 913 6.68 -26.83 9.57
C PHE A 913 7.77 -25.78 9.67
N ASN A 914 7.67 -24.69 8.90
CA ASN A 914 8.65 -23.61 8.94
C ASN A 914 8.01 -22.21 8.78
N GLY A 915 8.79 -21.16 8.97
CA GLY A 915 8.42 -19.79 8.64
C GLY A 915 9.50 -19.11 7.82
N TRP A 916 9.09 -18.24 6.90
CA TRP A 916 10.01 -17.39 6.15
C TRP A 916 9.66 -15.92 6.39
N ALA A 917 10.64 -15.15 6.86
CA ALA A 917 10.57 -13.69 6.94
C ALA A 917 11.32 -13.11 5.75
N ALA A 918 10.84 -12.01 5.19
CA ALA A 918 11.48 -11.35 4.05
C ALA A 918 12.93 -10.94 4.38
N ASP A 919 13.89 -11.36 3.54
CA ASP A 919 15.26 -10.85 3.60
C ASP A 919 15.35 -9.43 3.03
N TYR A 920 14.52 -9.16 2.01
CA TYR A 920 14.31 -7.87 1.35
C TYR A 920 12.87 -7.78 0.83
N SER A 921 12.33 -6.56 0.68
CA SER A 921 10.93 -6.30 0.31
C SER A 921 10.62 -6.54 -1.17
N ASP A 922 10.93 -7.72 -1.69
CA ASP A 922 10.61 -8.16 -3.04
C ASP A 922 10.15 -9.65 -3.07
N PRO A 923 9.19 -10.05 -3.94
CA PRO A 923 8.76 -11.44 -4.10
C PRO A 923 9.89 -12.47 -4.27
N ASP A 924 11.02 -12.06 -4.84
CA ASP A 924 12.17 -12.94 -5.06
C ASP A 924 12.70 -13.59 -3.77
N SER A 925 12.60 -12.90 -2.61
CA SER A 925 12.99 -13.47 -1.31
C SER A 925 12.17 -14.72 -0.96
N PHE A 926 10.87 -14.74 -1.28
CA PHE A 926 10.01 -15.90 -1.05
C PHE A 926 10.09 -16.91 -2.20
N LEU A 927 9.95 -16.45 -3.44
CA LEU A 927 9.73 -17.34 -4.59
C LEU A 927 11.03 -17.89 -5.18
N ARG A 928 12.18 -17.27 -4.90
CA ARG A 928 13.48 -17.82 -5.30
C ARG A 928 14.27 -18.26 -4.09
N VAL A 929 14.62 -17.34 -3.21
CA VAL A 929 15.59 -17.60 -2.12
C VAL A 929 15.05 -18.68 -1.19
N CYS A 930 13.84 -18.53 -0.65
CA CYS A 930 13.25 -19.53 0.23
C CYS A 930 13.02 -20.89 -0.47
N VAL A 931 12.49 -20.90 -1.69
CA VAL A 931 12.20 -22.16 -2.42
C VAL A 931 13.47 -22.92 -2.73
N LEU A 932 14.53 -22.26 -3.23
CA LEU A 932 15.84 -22.89 -3.41
C LEU A 932 16.44 -23.38 -2.09
N SER A 933 16.18 -22.66 -1.01
CA SER A 933 16.68 -22.98 0.32
C SER A 933 15.98 -24.19 0.96
N THR A 934 14.66 -24.33 0.79
CA THR A 934 13.83 -25.22 1.62
C THR A 934 13.15 -26.34 0.84
N LEU A 935 13.04 -26.23 -0.48
CA LEU A 935 12.38 -27.21 -1.35
C LEU A 935 13.29 -27.65 -2.51
N PRO A 936 14.56 -28.03 -2.28
CA PRO A 936 15.50 -28.31 -3.36
C PRO A 936 15.08 -29.49 -4.25
N GLY A 937 14.23 -30.40 -3.77
CA GLY A 937 13.71 -31.54 -4.51
C GLY A 937 12.44 -31.27 -5.34
N TRP A 938 11.77 -30.13 -5.16
CA TRP A 938 10.63 -29.75 -5.99
C TRP A 938 11.10 -29.05 -7.26
N ARG A 939 10.51 -29.44 -8.39
CA ARG A 939 10.81 -28.89 -9.72
C ARG A 939 9.51 -28.67 -10.46
N ASN A 940 9.39 -27.52 -11.10
CA ASN A 940 8.28 -27.20 -11.98
C ASN A 940 8.78 -26.24 -13.05
N GLU A 941 8.76 -26.69 -14.31
CA GLU A 941 9.38 -25.95 -15.41
C GLU A 941 8.73 -24.57 -15.61
N ALA A 942 7.39 -24.48 -15.52
CA ALA A 942 6.68 -23.22 -15.66
C ALA A 942 7.00 -22.26 -14.51
N TYR A 943 7.06 -22.76 -13.27
CA TYR A 943 7.48 -21.99 -12.11
C TYR A 943 8.89 -21.41 -12.29
N GLU A 944 9.84 -22.26 -12.66
CA GLU A 944 11.24 -21.87 -12.85
C GLU A 944 11.40 -20.85 -13.98
N GLN A 945 10.67 -21.04 -15.08
CA GLN A 945 10.61 -20.07 -16.18
C GLN A 945 10.05 -18.73 -15.73
N PHE A 946 8.94 -18.71 -14.98
CA PHE A 946 8.35 -17.46 -14.50
C PHE A 946 9.27 -16.73 -13.52
N VAL A 947 9.87 -17.42 -12.55
CA VAL A 947 10.84 -16.80 -11.63
C VAL A 947 12.06 -16.27 -12.38
N ALA A 948 12.59 -17.01 -13.36
CA ALA A 948 13.73 -16.57 -14.16
C ALA A 948 13.40 -15.38 -15.08
N GLU A 949 12.24 -15.38 -15.73
CA GLU A 949 11.80 -14.27 -16.60
C GLU A 949 11.49 -13.02 -15.77
N ALA A 950 10.87 -13.17 -14.59
CA ALA A 950 10.57 -12.06 -13.68
C ALA A 950 11.83 -11.27 -13.31
N ARG A 951 12.97 -11.95 -13.19
CA ARG A 951 14.27 -11.33 -12.88
C ARG A 951 14.88 -10.54 -14.04
N ARG A 952 14.46 -10.78 -15.29
CA ARG A 952 15.03 -10.15 -16.50
C ARG A 952 14.16 -9.05 -17.08
N VAL A 953 12.87 -9.10 -16.82
CA VAL A 953 11.88 -8.19 -17.38
C VAL A 953 12.00 -6.80 -16.73
N THR A 954 12.07 -5.77 -17.58
CA THR A 954 12.14 -4.36 -17.15
C THR A 954 10.77 -3.72 -16.95
N ASP A 955 9.70 -4.33 -17.47
CA ASP A 955 8.35 -3.90 -17.15
C ASP A 955 7.99 -4.40 -15.75
N GLN A 956 7.98 -3.52 -14.76
CA GLN A 956 7.77 -3.90 -13.36
C GLN A 956 6.42 -4.59 -13.15
N GLY A 957 5.43 -4.21 -13.94
CA GLY A 957 4.18 -4.92 -13.97
C GLY A 957 4.35 -6.38 -14.37
N LYS A 958 4.97 -6.61 -15.52
CA LYS A 958 5.20 -7.96 -16.06
C LYS A 958 6.03 -8.79 -15.11
N ARG A 959 7.01 -8.17 -14.47
CA ARG A 959 7.78 -8.78 -13.40
C ARG A 959 6.90 -9.26 -12.25
N MET A 960 6.01 -8.39 -11.74
CA MET A 960 5.04 -8.79 -10.71
C MET A 960 4.07 -9.88 -11.22
N HIS A 961 3.71 -9.87 -12.50
CA HIS A 961 2.87 -10.92 -13.09
C HIS A 961 3.50 -12.29 -13.00
N LEU A 962 4.72 -12.38 -13.47
CA LEU A 962 5.49 -13.61 -13.49
C LEU A 962 5.67 -14.16 -12.07
N TYR A 963 5.99 -13.30 -11.09
CA TYR A 963 6.05 -13.74 -9.70
C TYR A 963 4.70 -14.24 -9.16
N ARG A 964 3.58 -13.61 -9.50
CA ARG A 964 2.26 -14.11 -9.05
C ARG A 964 1.86 -15.43 -9.70
N GLN A 965 2.20 -15.62 -10.98
CA GLN A 965 2.03 -16.93 -11.63
C GLN A 965 2.90 -18.00 -10.96
N ALA A 966 4.14 -17.67 -10.60
CA ALA A 966 5.01 -18.56 -9.84
C ALA A 966 4.41 -18.91 -8.46
N ASP A 967 4.02 -17.89 -7.68
CA ASP A 967 3.40 -18.08 -6.35
C ASP A 967 2.15 -18.96 -6.42
N ARG A 968 1.30 -18.70 -7.42
CA ARG A 968 0.14 -19.54 -7.71
C ARG A 968 0.51 -20.99 -7.95
N ILE A 969 1.47 -21.28 -8.84
CA ILE A 969 1.89 -22.66 -9.10
C ILE A 969 2.36 -23.31 -7.80
N LEU A 970 3.14 -22.59 -6.99
CA LEU A 970 3.69 -23.09 -5.74
C LEU A 970 2.59 -23.56 -4.77
N VAL A 971 1.51 -22.77 -4.61
CA VAL A 971 0.39 -23.10 -3.72
C VAL A 971 -0.62 -24.08 -4.35
N GLU A 972 -0.88 -24.00 -5.65
CA GLU A 972 -1.84 -24.89 -6.35
C GLU A 972 -1.28 -26.32 -6.52
N GLU A 973 0.02 -26.45 -6.79
CA GLU A 973 0.72 -27.75 -6.78
C GLU A 973 0.96 -28.26 -5.36
N ALA A 974 0.58 -27.49 -4.33
CA ALA A 974 0.79 -27.80 -2.93
C ALA A 974 2.24 -28.23 -2.64
N ALA A 975 3.23 -27.51 -3.22
CA ALA A 975 4.64 -27.67 -2.86
C ALA A 975 4.87 -27.23 -1.41
N ILE A 976 4.13 -26.18 -1.03
CA ILE A 976 3.93 -25.76 0.35
C ILE A 976 2.44 -25.56 0.62
N MET A 977 2.12 -25.45 1.90
CA MET A 977 0.85 -24.99 2.43
C MET A 977 1.09 -23.75 3.29
N PRO A 978 0.86 -22.53 2.78
CA PRO A 978 0.78 -21.35 3.65
C PRO A 978 -0.30 -21.58 4.71
N LEU A 979 0.01 -21.27 5.96
CA LEU A 979 -0.87 -21.52 7.11
C LEU A 979 -1.34 -20.21 7.76
N THR A 980 -0.41 -19.34 8.15
CA THR A 980 -0.73 -18.04 8.76
C THR A 980 0.25 -16.94 8.37
N TYR A 981 -0.24 -15.69 8.40
CA TYR A 981 0.56 -14.46 8.27
C TYR A 981 0.71 -13.81 9.66
N PRO A 982 1.90 -13.85 10.29
CA PRO A 982 2.14 -13.24 11.59
C PRO A 982 2.09 -11.71 11.56
N ARG A 983 1.99 -11.13 12.76
CA ARG A 983 2.21 -9.71 13.03
C ARG A 983 3.27 -9.54 14.12
N VAL A 984 3.89 -8.37 14.17
CA VAL A 984 4.72 -8.00 15.30
C VAL A 984 3.82 -7.70 16.50
N HIS A 985 4.17 -8.24 17.67
CA HIS A 985 3.54 -7.95 18.95
C HIS A 985 4.60 -7.75 20.03
N LEU A 986 4.65 -6.55 20.62
CA LEU A 986 5.62 -6.12 21.61
C LEU A 986 4.93 -5.57 22.85
N LEU A 987 5.55 -5.78 24.01
CA LEU A 987 5.40 -4.91 25.17
C LEU A 987 6.66 -4.06 25.29
N MET A 988 6.48 -2.75 25.47
CA MET A 988 7.56 -1.79 25.60
C MET A 988 7.31 -0.87 26.78
N LYS A 989 8.32 -0.75 27.65
CA LYS A 989 8.18 0.07 28.86
C LYS A 989 8.00 1.55 28.51
N PRO A 990 7.26 2.33 29.34
CA PRO A 990 6.98 3.74 29.04
C PRO A 990 8.21 4.66 28.93
N TRP A 991 9.35 4.24 29.47
CA TRP A 991 10.64 4.94 29.36
C TRP A 991 11.36 4.70 28.02
N MET A 992 10.87 3.77 27.19
CA MET A 992 11.29 3.58 25.80
C MET A 992 10.68 4.68 24.91
N LYS A 993 11.25 5.89 24.93
CA LYS A 993 10.70 7.01 24.14
C LYS A 993 10.81 6.85 22.65
N ARG A 994 11.85 6.17 22.17
CA ARG A 994 11.99 5.86 20.75
C ARG A 994 12.47 4.43 20.58
N TYR A 995 11.65 3.62 19.92
CA TYR A 995 11.98 2.27 19.48
C TYR A 995 11.47 2.07 18.06
N PRO A 996 12.29 2.39 17.04
CA PRO A 996 11.85 2.27 15.65
C PRO A 996 11.59 0.80 15.28
N VAL A 997 10.55 0.58 14.47
CA VAL A 997 10.19 -0.75 13.91
C VAL A 997 9.75 -0.58 12.46
N SER A 998 9.96 -1.62 11.66
CA SER A 998 9.49 -1.72 10.29
C SER A 998 8.84 -3.09 10.03
N ALA A 999 8.14 -3.23 8.90
CA ALA A 999 7.51 -4.50 8.54
C ALA A 999 8.54 -5.63 8.24
N MET A 1000 9.78 -5.24 7.94
CA MET A 1000 10.91 -6.16 7.73
C MET A 1000 11.71 -6.44 9.01
N LYS A 1001 11.89 -5.42 9.86
CA LYS A 1001 12.84 -5.46 10.98
C LYS A 1001 12.25 -4.79 12.22
N ALA A 1002 12.31 -5.45 13.36
CA ALA A 1002 11.81 -4.92 14.63
C ALA A 1002 12.94 -4.50 15.59
N TRP A 1003 14.16 -4.22 15.08
CA TRP A 1003 15.33 -3.90 15.92
C TRP A 1003 16.26 -2.88 15.24
N PHE A 1004 16.26 -1.66 15.76
CA PHE A 1004 17.15 -0.55 15.34
C PHE A 1004 17.86 0.05 16.56
N TRP A 1005 18.70 -0.75 17.26
CA TRP A 1005 19.16 -0.38 18.61
C TRP A 1005 20.02 0.88 18.65
N LYS A 1006 20.76 1.18 17.58
CA LYS A 1006 21.53 2.43 17.47
C LYS A 1006 20.66 3.69 17.38
N ASP A 1007 19.36 3.53 17.15
CA ASP A 1007 18.38 4.62 17.07
C ASP A 1007 17.45 4.69 18.29
N VAL A 1008 17.62 3.81 19.27
CA VAL A 1008 16.77 3.74 20.47
C VAL A 1008 17.08 4.86 21.47
N VAL A 1009 16.03 5.44 22.06
CA VAL A 1009 16.15 6.43 23.15
C VAL A 1009 15.43 5.92 24.40
N LEU A 1010 16.21 5.82 25.48
CA LEU A 1010 15.76 5.53 26.85
C LEU A 1010 15.81 6.81 27.69
N GLU A 1011 14.70 7.16 28.35
CA GLU A 1011 14.66 8.28 29.30
C GLU A 1011 14.80 7.83 30.77
N GLN A 1012 15.21 8.78 31.62
CA GLN A 1012 15.11 8.60 33.07
C GLN A 1012 13.65 8.42 33.48
N HIS A 1013 13.42 7.53 34.45
CA HIS A 1013 12.10 7.15 34.94
C HIS A 1013 12.12 6.86 36.43
#